data_AF-A0A8T0Y407-F1
#
_entry.id   AF-A0A8T0Y407-F1
#
_cell.length_a   1.000
_cell.length_b   1.000
_cell.length_c   1.000
_cell.angle_alpha   90.00
_cell.angle_beta   90.00
_cell.angle_gamma   90.00
#
_symmetry.space_group_name_H-M   'P 1'
#
loop_
_entity.id
_entity.type
_entity.pdbx_description
1 polymer ?
#
loop_
_entity_poly.entity_id
_entity_poly.type
_entity_poly.pdbx_seq_one_letter_code
_entity_poly.pdbx_strand_id
1 'polypeptide(L)'
;MAEEQMEEASTAAAAATPFQLQFDKPIPFQIKMAEWNPEKDLLAMVTDDSKVLLHRFNWQRLWTISPGKCITSICWSPDGKIIALGTEDGLVLLHDVENGKMLRTMKSHDVAIVCLNWAEDDLLSRPDKDEFLPYEDRTARFFPPAPVMPRIGGLSSGDTGLADENEEAIPQFCSASCQRFNILCSGGKDGCVCFSIFGIFPVGKININKIPINVESSGKKNYQLQDASVSKVSLSRNLQKLVLLCYGKLIDTENLSHNCETAGLHCLYLDTSIFFNRKNELHQVSQQASSIQNLVEVVRASISLISKQWSSAMNLFHEKFSALPNLIAAHGAESSSEDEFLSLLFGTRTSPALHQFLASSLGEAGLKRIAKAVDSAGREIRGVVSEHLQPAVEIISFRLAELRGLARWRSRFQIIGLDEKLMDRVTESIGMLVVQVERFSRVAATVLYLFQNFFTWVLKCVKILLNEPTDQVPAANSELVVIFLKFLLDKDPIKQLLEADERIECDMDTARHVEQLVVFGGFTDTQFLERSLVKQFNQLEDSLKEAFLMPFTTISSQIHCQGLLPLYPVTSDTFSSTCTPTSISFYKDEDSQHEDSSHNWTDYVCFKIPDGSLNERNCIGVIKDSGNCCTALSTSSLSGFLLHMPDEYECVDLSL
;
A
#
# COMPACT_ATOMS: atom_id res chain seq x y z
N MET A 1 62.78 -49.21 -3.33
CA MET A 1 61.52 -49.88 -2.94
C MET A 1 60.86 -49.34 -1.65
N ALA A 2 61.53 -48.51 -0.84
CA ALA A 2 60.87 -47.75 0.24
C ALA A 2 60.84 -46.23 -0.02
N GLU A 3 61.48 -45.74 -1.08
CA GLU A 3 61.46 -44.32 -1.49
C GLU A 3 60.38 -44.02 -2.55
N GLU A 4 59.99 -44.98 -3.39
CA GLU A 4 58.91 -44.80 -4.38
C GLU A 4 57.50 -44.75 -3.76
N GLN A 5 57.30 -45.25 -2.53
CA GLN A 5 56.01 -45.15 -1.84
C GLN A 5 55.83 -43.86 -1.01
N MET A 6 56.89 -43.05 -0.86
CA MET A 6 56.79 -41.72 -0.24
C MET A 6 56.58 -40.59 -1.26
N GLU A 7 56.89 -40.82 -2.55
CA GLU A 7 56.60 -39.86 -3.63
C GLU A 7 55.15 -39.93 -4.14
N GLU A 8 54.47 -41.09 -4.03
CA GLU A 8 53.03 -41.19 -4.30
C GLU A 8 52.17 -40.66 -3.15
N ALA A 9 52.70 -40.57 -1.93
CA ALA A 9 52.01 -39.97 -0.78
C ALA A 9 52.20 -38.44 -0.69
N SER A 10 53.21 -37.87 -1.34
CA SER A 10 53.45 -36.42 -1.39
C SER A 10 52.78 -35.73 -2.59
N THR A 11 52.35 -36.50 -3.60
CA THR A 11 51.59 -36.00 -4.77
C THR A 11 50.07 -36.15 -4.64
N ALA A 12 49.59 -36.74 -3.53
CA ALA A 12 48.17 -36.81 -3.16
C ALA A 12 47.69 -35.62 -2.30
N ALA A 13 48.51 -34.58 -2.13
CA ALA A 13 48.04 -33.25 -1.74
C ALA A 13 47.53 -32.50 -3.00
N ALA A 14 46.70 -33.17 -3.80
CA ALA A 14 45.95 -32.53 -4.85
C ALA A 14 45.05 -31.47 -4.19
N ALA A 15 45.26 -30.22 -4.59
CA ALA A 15 44.60 -29.00 -4.13
C ALA A 15 43.22 -29.29 -3.52
N ALA A 16 43.09 -29.12 -2.20
CA ALA A 16 41.79 -29.10 -1.54
C ALA A 16 40.93 -28.06 -2.27
N THR A 17 39.95 -28.51 -3.05
CA THR A 17 39.06 -27.62 -3.77
C THR A 17 38.37 -26.74 -2.72
N PRO A 18 38.41 -25.41 -2.84
CA PRO A 18 37.91 -24.51 -1.80
C PRO A 18 36.39 -24.62 -1.58
N PHE A 19 35.69 -25.28 -2.48
CA PHE A 19 34.25 -25.50 -2.43
C PHE A 19 33.92 -26.99 -2.45
N GLN A 20 32.91 -27.39 -1.68
CA GLN A 20 32.36 -28.75 -1.65
C GLN A 20 30.92 -28.73 -2.18
N LEU A 21 30.64 -29.52 -3.21
CA LEU A 21 29.28 -29.71 -3.72
C LEU A 21 28.46 -30.50 -2.69
N GLN A 22 27.43 -29.87 -2.13
CA GLN A 22 26.51 -30.50 -1.17
C GLN A 22 25.35 -31.21 -1.87
N PHE A 23 24.72 -30.54 -2.83
CA PHE A 23 23.55 -31.05 -3.54
C PHE A 23 23.57 -30.65 -5.01
N ASP A 24 23.14 -31.56 -5.88
CA ASP A 24 22.89 -31.31 -7.29
C ASP A 24 21.47 -31.80 -7.61
N LYS A 25 20.64 -30.91 -8.15
CA LYS A 25 19.26 -31.22 -8.50
C LYS A 25 18.89 -30.56 -9.83
N PRO A 26 18.57 -31.35 -10.87
CA PRO A 26 18.05 -30.80 -12.11
C PRO A 26 16.63 -30.28 -11.90
N ILE A 27 16.38 -29.04 -12.30
CA ILE A 27 15.06 -28.40 -12.25
C ILE A 27 14.45 -28.46 -13.65
N PRO A 28 13.18 -28.88 -13.80
CA PRO A 28 12.57 -29.10 -15.12
C PRO A 28 12.20 -27.79 -15.85
N PHE A 29 12.35 -26.65 -15.20
CA PHE A 29 12.02 -25.33 -15.74
C PHE A 29 13.28 -24.48 -15.81
N GLN A 30 13.35 -23.65 -16.84
CA GLN A 30 14.42 -22.67 -16.99
C GLN A 30 14.20 -21.53 -15.97
N ILE A 31 15.27 -21.19 -15.24
CA ILE A 31 15.25 -20.19 -14.18
C ILE A 31 15.78 -18.89 -14.75
N LYS A 32 14.97 -17.84 -14.65
CA LYS A 32 15.33 -16.49 -15.08
C LYS A 32 16.20 -15.78 -14.04
N MET A 33 15.90 -15.98 -12.76
CA MET A 33 16.59 -15.32 -11.65
C MET A 33 16.43 -16.09 -10.34
N ALA A 34 17.43 -15.99 -9.48
CA ALA A 34 17.45 -16.63 -8.17
C ALA A 34 18.14 -15.73 -7.15
N GLU A 35 17.63 -15.70 -5.93
CA GLU A 35 18.17 -14.87 -4.85
C GLU A 35 18.04 -15.58 -3.50
N TRP A 36 19.13 -15.57 -2.73
CA TRP A 36 19.18 -16.12 -1.39
C TRP A 36 18.51 -15.19 -0.38
N ASN A 37 17.83 -15.78 0.59
CA ASN A 37 17.38 -15.05 1.76
C ASN A 37 18.60 -14.60 2.59
N PRO A 38 18.63 -13.35 3.07
CA PRO A 38 19.78 -12.81 3.79
C PRO A 38 20.01 -13.45 5.17
N GLU A 39 18.98 -14.01 5.81
CA GLU A 39 19.01 -14.50 7.19
C GLU A 39 18.84 -16.02 7.31
N LYS A 40 18.16 -16.66 6.34
CA LYS A 40 17.76 -18.07 6.40
C LYS A 40 18.29 -18.85 5.21
N ASP A 41 18.35 -20.17 5.36
CA ASP A 41 18.72 -21.14 4.31
C ASP A 41 17.62 -21.33 3.24
N LEU A 42 17.12 -20.22 2.69
CA LEU A 42 16.03 -20.18 1.72
C LEU A 42 16.50 -19.57 0.40
N LEU A 43 16.07 -20.18 -0.69
CA LEU A 43 16.35 -19.74 -2.06
C LEU A 43 15.03 -19.47 -2.78
N ALA A 44 14.82 -18.23 -3.19
CA ALA A 44 13.72 -17.87 -4.08
C ALA A 44 14.21 -17.92 -5.53
N MET A 45 13.41 -18.54 -6.40
CA MET A 45 13.70 -18.65 -7.82
C MET A 45 12.48 -18.25 -8.63
N VAL A 46 12.71 -17.59 -9.75
CA VAL A 46 11.67 -17.22 -10.71
C VAL A 46 11.93 -17.96 -12.01
N THR A 47 10.93 -18.70 -12.47
CA THR A 47 10.98 -19.43 -13.74
C THR A 47 10.58 -18.52 -14.91
N ASP A 48 10.88 -18.95 -16.14
CA ASP A 48 10.51 -18.20 -17.34
C ASP A 48 8.99 -18.03 -17.52
N ASP A 49 8.18 -18.95 -16.98
CA ASP A 49 6.71 -18.83 -16.91
C ASP A 49 6.22 -17.93 -15.76
N SER A 50 7.12 -17.16 -15.15
CA SER A 50 6.84 -16.21 -14.06
C SER A 50 6.21 -16.83 -12.81
N LYS A 51 6.52 -18.10 -12.53
CA LYS A 51 6.21 -18.71 -11.24
C LYS A 51 7.36 -18.43 -10.27
N VAL A 52 7.02 -18.17 -9.02
CA VAL A 52 8.00 -18.04 -7.95
C VAL A 52 8.01 -19.31 -7.14
N LEU A 53 9.20 -19.86 -7.00
CA LEU A 53 9.48 -21.09 -6.28
C LEU A 53 10.31 -20.76 -5.06
N LEU A 54 9.85 -21.16 -3.88
CA LEU A 54 10.65 -21.08 -2.67
C LEU A 54 11.16 -22.46 -2.26
N HIS A 55 12.47 -22.58 -2.11
CA HIS A 55 13.14 -23.81 -1.69
C HIS A 55 13.99 -23.57 -0.46
N ARG A 56 14.15 -24.62 0.35
CA ARG A 56 15.23 -24.70 1.34
C ARG A 56 16.55 -25.09 0.67
N PHE A 57 17.65 -24.86 1.38
CA PHE A 57 18.99 -25.27 0.95
C PHE A 57 19.11 -26.76 0.56
N ASN A 58 18.34 -27.64 1.21
CA ASN A 58 18.28 -29.08 0.89
C ASN A 58 17.37 -29.42 -0.32
N TRP A 59 17.00 -28.43 -1.15
CA TRP A 59 16.08 -28.55 -2.28
C TRP A 59 14.66 -29.02 -1.96
N GLN A 60 14.24 -28.95 -0.69
CA GLN A 60 12.84 -29.10 -0.32
C GLN A 60 12.06 -27.87 -0.76
N ARG A 61 11.05 -28.08 -1.61
CA ARG A 61 10.14 -27.00 -2.05
C ARG A 61 9.15 -26.67 -0.94
N LEU A 62 9.09 -25.41 -0.54
CA LEU A 62 8.14 -24.92 0.46
C LEU A 62 6.79 -24.59 -0.21
N TRP A 63 6.81 -23.74 -1.22
CA TRP A 63 5.61 -23.38 -1.98
C TRP A 63 5.94 -22.93 -3.40
N THR A 64 4.89 -22.78 -4.20
CA THR A 64 4.94 -22.23 -5.55
C THR A 64 3.77 -21.30 -5.74
N ILE A 65 4.03 -20.09 -6.20
CA ILE A 65 3.01 -19.10 -6.51
C ILE A 65 3.08 -18.73 -7.99
N SER A 66 1.92 -18.44 -8.56
CA SER A 66 1.78 -17.94 -9.93
C SER A 66 1.05 -16.59 -9.88
N PRO A 67 1.77 -15.46 -9.77
CA PRO A 67 1.17 -14.13 -9.63
C PRO A 67 0.35 -13.68 -10.86
N GLY A 68 0.44 -14.40 -11.98
CA GLY A 68 -0.28 -14.08 -13.23
C GLY A 68 0.28 -12.87 -13.97
N LYS A 69 1.46 -12.38 -13.59
CA LYS A 69 2.16 -11.23 -14.18
C LYS A 69 3.60 -11.60 -14.51
N CYS A 70 4.15 -10.97 -15.54
CA CYS A 70 5.55 -11.15 -15.92
C CYS A 70 6.47 -10.56 -14.85
N ILE A 71 7.28 -11.41 -14.21
CA ILE A 71 8.21 -10.98 -13.16
C ILE A 71 9.55 -10.61 -13.81
N THR A 72 10.04 -9.44 -13.45
CA THR A 72 11.26 -8.83 -14.00
C THR A 72 12.36 -8.68 -12.97
N SER A 73 12.02 -8.54 -11.68
CA SER A 73 12.97 -8.44 -10.58
C SER A 73 12.46 -9.09 -9.30
N ILE A 74 13.37 -9.55 -8.46
CA ILE A 74 13.13 -10.09 -7.13
C ILE A 74 14.07 -9.39 -6.14
N CYS A 75 13.60 -9.20 -4.90
CA CYS A 75 14.41 -8.73 -3.79
C CYS A 75 13.83 -9.24 -2.46
N TRP A 76 14.69 -9.66 -1.54
CA TRP A 76 14.28 -10.01 -0.18
C TRP A 76 14.18 -8.78 0.72
N SER A 77 13.24 -8.81 1.67
CA SER A 77 13.33 -7.90 2.81
C SER A 77 14.57 -8.23 3.66
N PRO A 78 15.19 -7.24 4.31
CA PRO A 78 16.36 -7.44 5.15
C PRO A 78 16.13 -8.44 6.29
N ASP A 79 14.91 -8.51 6.83
CA ASP A 79 14.52 -9.48 7.86
C ASP A 79 14.20 -10.88 7.32
N GLY A 80 14.24 -11.07 6.00
CA GLY A 80 13.99 -12.34 5.32
C GLY A 80 12.55 -12.87 5.43
N LYS A 81 11.58 -12.04 5.84
CA LYS A 81 10.16 -12.44 6.00
C LYS A 81 9.28 -12.11 4.80
N ILE A 82 9.73 -11.21 3.93
CA ILE A 82 8.96 -10.71 2.78
C ILE A 82 9.80 -10.86 1.51
N ILE A 83 9.14 -11.21 0.42
CA ILE A 83 9.71 -11.18 -0.93
C ILE A 83 9.01 -10.06 -1.72
N ALA A 84 9.79 -9.13 -2.25
CA ALA A 84 9.33 -8.13 -3.21
C ALA A 84 9.57 -8.62 -4.64
N LEU A 85 8.54 -8.54 -5.47
CA LEU A 85 8.58 -8.90 -6.89
C LEU A 85 8.25 -7.68 -7.74
N GLY A 86 9.13 -7.34 -8.68
CA GLY A 86 8.89 -6.31 -9.68
C GLY A 86 8.27 -6.91 -10.93
N THR A 87 7.30 -6.22 -11.51
CA THR A 87 6.57 -6.68 -12.70
C THR A 87 6.82 -5.81 -13.92
N GLU A 88 6.53 -6.36 -15.10
CA GLU A 88 6.58 -5.64 -16.37
C GLU A 88 5.53 -4.50 -16.44
N ASP A 89 4.43 -4.60 -15.69
CA ASP A 89 3.37 -3.59 -15.62
C ASP A 89 3.70 -2.42 -14.66
N GLY A 90 4.90 -2.38 -14.08
CA GLY A 90 5.30 -1.33 -13.13
C GLY A 90 4.76 -1.50 -11.71
N LEU A 91 4.28 -2.70 -11.38
CA LEU A 91 3.78 -3.04 -10.05
C LEU A 91 4.85 -3.76 -9.21
N VAL A 92 4.88 -3.44 -7.92
CA VAL A 92 5.61 -4.18 -6.89
C VAL A 92 4.62 -5.05 -6.12
N LEU A 93 4.87 -6.35 -6.08
CA LEU A 93 4.09 -7.33 -5.30
C LEU A 93 4.90 -7.74 -4.08
N LEU A 94 4.32 -7.60 -2.88
CA LEU A 94 4.92 -8.08 -1.64
C LEU A 94 4.25 -9.40 -1.24
N HIS A 95 5.05 -10.43 -1.03
CA HIS A 95 4.61 -11.75 -0.62
C HIS A 95 5.20 -12.16 0.72
N ASP A 96 4.39 -12.82 1.54
CA ASP A 96 4.83 -13.46 2.77
C ASP A 96 5.62 -14.73 2.45
N VAL A 97 6.76 -14.90 3.13
CA VAL A 97 7.66 -16.03 2.96
C VAL A 97 7.10 -17.31 3.57
N GLU A 98 6.27 -17.22 4.62
CA GLU A 98 5.79 -18.42 5.31
C GLU A 98 4.74 -19.18 4.51
N ASN A 99 3.80 -18.46 3.89
CA ASN A 99 2.64 -19.03 3.21
C ASN A 99 2.54 -18.67 1.71
N GLY A 100 3.41 -17.79 1.19
CA GLY A 100 3.39 -17.33 -0.21
C GLY A 100 2.26 -16.35 -0.54
N LYS A 101 1.44 -15.94 0.43
CA LYS A 101 0.30 -15.05 0.19
C LYS A 101 0.75 -13.65 -0.21
N MET A 102 -0.04 -13.03 -1.07
CA MET A 102 0.20 -11.65 -1.48
C MET A 102 -0.28 -10.71 -0.38
N LEU A 103 0.65 -9.97 0.22
CA LEU A 103 0.40 -9.01 1.29
C LEU A 103 -0.06 -7.66 0.74
N ARG A 104 0.58 -7.20 -0.34
CA ARG A 104 0.33 -5.88 -0.92
C ARG A 104 0.70 -5.83 -2.39
N THR A 105 -0.05 -5.06 -3.16
CA THR A 105 0.32 -4.64 -4.53
C THR A 105 0.47 -3.13 -4.53
N MET A 106 1.57 -2.62 -5.08
CA MET A 106 1.80 -1.18 -5.21
C MET A 106 2.12 -0.83 -6.65
N LYS A 107 1.54 0.27 -7.14
CA LYS A 107 1.93 0.86 -8.42
C LYS A 107 3.00 1.91 -8.18
N SER A 108 4.26 1.55 -8.44
CA SER A 108 5.42 2.44 -8.27
C SER A 108 5.84 3.09 -9.59
N HIS A 109 5.66 2.39 -10.70
CA HIS A 109 6.09 2.81 -12.03
C HIS A 109 4.94 2.66 -13.04
N ASP A 110 5.01 3.39 -14.14
CA ASP A 110 4.08 3.24 -15.29
C ASP A 110 4.66 2.30 -16.37
N VAL A 111 5.89 1.84 -16.17
CA VAL A 111 6.67 0.99 -17.07
C VAL A 111 7.33 -0.13 -16.26
N ALA A 112 7.81 -1.17 -16.92
CA ALA A 112 8.50 -2.31 -16.34
C ALA A 112 9.58 -1.93 -15.31
N ILE A 113 9.54 -2.62 -14.17
CA ILE A 113 10.55 -2.52 -13.11
C ILE A 113 11.76 -3.36 -13.50
N VAL A 114 12.93 -2.74 -13.66
CA VAL A 114 14.15 -3.44 -14.07
C VAL A 114 14.88 -4.04 -12.87
N CYS A 115 14.92 -3.33 -11.75
CA CYS A 115 15.63 -3.78 -10.56
C CYS A 115 14.96 -3.31 -9.27
N LEU A 116 15.19 -4.08 -8.20
CA LEU A 116 14.75 -3.80 -6.83
C LEU A 116 15.96 -3.91 -5.90
N ASN A 117 15.97 -3.10 -4.84
CA ASN A 117 16.97 -3.17 -3.79
C ASN A 117 16.34 -2.76 -2.47
N TRP A 118 16.43 -3.61 -1.46
CA TRP A 118 15.88 -3.34 -0.13
C TRP A 118 17.03 -3.24 0.87
N ALA A 119 17.22 -2.05 1.43
CA ALA A 119 18.30 -1.78 2.37
C ALA A 119 17.72 -1.47 3.76
N GLU A 120 18.45 -1.88 4.80
CA GLU A 120 18.18 -1.62 6.21
C GLU A 120 19.33 -0.80 6.81
N ASP A 121 18.99 0.11 7.73
CA ASP A 121 19.97 0.88 8.51
C ASP A 121 20.77 -0.06 9.42
N ASP A 122 22.10 -0.04 9.30
CA ASP A 122 23.02 -0.82 10.15
C ASP A 122 23.38 -0.02 11.41
N LEU A 123 22.98 -0.51 12.59
CA LEU A 123 23.23 0.17 13.87
C LEU A 123 24.72 0.12 14.22
N LEU A 124 25.45 1.17 13.85
CA LEU A 124 26.76 1.46 14.42
C LEU A 124 26.60 1.96 15.87
N SER A 125 27.10 1.16 16.81
CA SER A 125 27.44 1.53 18.19
C SER A 125 26.28 1.70 19.20
N ARG A 126 26.65 1.50 20.47
CA ARG A 126 25.84 1.31 21.68
C ARG A 126 24.65 2.28 21.80
N PRO A 127 23.54 1.87 22.45
CA PRO A 127 22.61 2.85 22.97
C PRO A 127 23.32 3.65 24.06
N ASP A 128 23.94 4.79 23.68
CA ASP A 128 24.19 5.82 24.65
C ASP A 128 22.83 6.23 25.20
N LYS A 129 22.72 6.22 26.53
CA LYS A 129 21.47 6.20 27.30
C LYS A 129 20.58 7.43 27.12
N ASP A 130 20.94 8.36 26.23
CA ASP A 130 20.24 9.62 26.00
C ASP A 130 19.84 9.87 24.52
N GLU A 131 20.08 8.96 23.58
CA GLU A 131 19.54 9.10 22.22
C GLU A 131 18.09 8.61 22.12
N PHE A 132 17.19 9.59 21.90
CA PHE A 132 15.77 9.51 21.59
C PHE A 132 15.16 8.11 21.52
N LEU A 133 14.25 7.82 22.47
CA LEU A 133 13.41 6.62 22.45
C LEU A 133 12.78 6.45 21.05
N PRO A 134 12.89 5.26 20.42
CA PRO A 134 12.20 4.98 19.17
C PRO A 134 10.70 5.27 19.35
N TYR A 135 10.05 5.77 18.30
CA TYR A 135 8.62 6.02 18.34
C TYR A 135 7.90 4.73 18.76
N GLU A 136 7.18 4.82 19.88
CA GLU A 136 6.37 3.72 20.37
C GLU A 136 4.92 4.02 20.00
N ASP A 137 4.31 3.12 19.23
CA ASP A 137 2.89 3.25 18.88
C ASP A 137 2.02 3.12 20.14
N ARG A 138 1.42 4.24 20.54
CA ARG A 138 0.58 4.32 21.74
C ARG A 138 -0.88 3.95 21.47
N THR A 139 -1.25 3.66 20.22
CA THR A 139 -2.62 3.35 19.83
C THR A 139 -3.19 2.21 20.67
N ALA A 140 -2.41 1.15 20.89
CA ALA A 140 -2.82 -0.01 21.69
C ALA A 140 -3.07 0.30 23.18
N ARG A 141 -2.63 1.47 23.68
CA ARG A 141 -2.90 1.90 25.06
C ARG A 141 -4.30 2.48 25.23
N PHE A 142 -4.89 2.98 24.15
CA PHE A 142 -6.16 3.70 24.16
C PHE A 142 -7.27 2.94 23.42
N PHE A 143 -6.91 2.12 22.43
CA PHE A 143 -7.85 1.43 21.56
C PHE A 143 -7.68 -0.09 21.65
N PRO A 144 -8.76 -0.86 21.43
CA PRO A 144 -8.65 -2.28 21.12
C PRO A 144 -7.84 -2.49 19.83
N PRO A 145 -7.47 -3.75 19.50
CA PRO A 145 -6.81 -4.07 18.24
C PRO A 145 -7.56 -3.45 17.05
N ALA A 146 -6.78 -2.93 16.09
CA ALA A 146 -7.32 -2.25 14.92
C ALA A 146 -8.33 -3.15 14.19
N PRO A 147 -9.47 -2.58 13.72
CA PRO A 147 -10.47 -3.35 13.02
C PRO A 147 -9.90 -3.91 11.72
N VAL A 148 -10.25 -5.16 11.44
CA VAL A 148 -9.92 -5.85 10.19
C VAL A 148 -11.01 -5.54 9.16
N MET A 149 -10.74 -5.81 7.88
CA MET A 149 -11.75 -5.73 6.82
C MET A 149 -13.04 -6.48 7.18
N PRO A 150 -14.22 -5.88 6.98
CA PRO A 150 -15.49 -6.53 7.29
C PRO A 150 -15.81 -7.64 6.28
N ARG A 151 -16.21 -8.81 6.77
CA ARG A 151 -16.55 -9.97 5.94
C ARG A 151 -17.98 -9.88 5.40
N ILE A 152 -18.19 -10.37 4.17
CA ILE A 152 -19.54 -10.66 3.67
C ILE A 152 -20.03 -11.94 4.36
N GLY A 153 -20.92 -11.81 5.35
CA GLY A 153 -21.54 -12.97 5.98
C GLY A 153 -22.38 -13.78 5.00
N GLY A 154 -22.21 -15.11 4.96
CA GLY A 154 -23.13 -16.03 4.26
C GLY A 154 -22.55 -16.88 3.13
N LEU A 155 -21.27 -16.75 2.78
CA LEU A 155 -20.57 -17.73 1.95
C LEU A 155 -19.71 -18.61 2.86
N SER A 156 -19.98 -19.92 2.84
CA SER A 156 -19.06 -20.92 3.37
C SER A 156 -17.67 -20.70 2.78
N SER A 157 -16.64 -20.82 3.62
CA SER A 157 -15.20 -20.57 3.37
C SER A 157 -14.58 -21.36 2.20
N GLY A 158 -15.08 -21.17 0.98
CA GLY A 158 -14.65 -21.98 -0.17
C GLY A 158 -14.99 -21.45 -1.55
N ASP A 159 -15.68 -20.31 -1.71
CA ASP A 159 -16.15 -19.89 -3.06
C ASP A 159 -15.85 -18.44 -3.46
N THR A 160 -15.02 -17.73 -2.70
CA THR A 160 -14.32 -16.53 -3.21
C THR A 160 -12.83 -16.72 -3.02
N GLY A 161 -12.16 -17.24 -4.06
CA GLY A 161 -10.73 -17.55 -4.08
C GLY A 161 -9.77 -16.36 -3.98
N LEU A 162 -10.13 -15.27 -3.28
CA LEU A 162 -9.31 -14.05 -3.20
C LEU A 162 -9.26 -13.34 -1.84
N ALA A 163 -9.95 -13.81 -0.79
CA ALA A 163 -10.00 -13.03 0.46
C ALA A 163 -10.02 -13.82 1.78
N ASP A 164 -10.08 -15.15 1.78
CA ASP A 164 -10.40 -15.89 3.01
C ASP A 164 -9.26 -16.00 4.03
N GLU A 165 -8.05 -15.55 3.69
CA GLU A 165 -6.86 -15.86 4.49
C GLU A 165 -5.76 -14.79 4.46
N ASN A 166 -6.06 -13.60 3.90
CA ASN A 166 -5.11 -12.48 3.76
C ASN A 166 -4.98 -11.60 5.03
N GLU A 167 -5.81 -11.81 6.06
CA GLU A 167 -6.16 -10.73 6.99
C GLU A 167 -5.42 -10.72 8.33
N GLU A 168 -5.01 -11.86 8.90
CA GLU A 168 -4.11 -11.87 10.07
C GLU A 168 -2.71 -11.38 9.68
N ALA A 169 -2.34 -11.54 8.41
CA ALA A 169 -1.01 -11.21 7.91
C ALA A 169 -0.77 -9.70 7.79
N ILE A 170 -1.77 -8.85 7.54
CA ILE A 170 -1.57 -7.40 7.27
C ILE A 170 -1.24 -6.57 8.53
N PRO A 171 -1.95 -6.72 9.67
CA PRO A 171 -1.56 -6.06 10.92
C PRO A 171 -0.23 -6.62 11.46
N GLN A 172 -0.01 -7.93 11.33
CA GLN A 172 1.22 -8.59 11.74
C GLN A 172 2.43 -8.14 10.87
N PHE A 173 2.21 -7.94 9.56
CA PHE A 173 3.15 -7.35 8.61
C PHE A 173 3.61 -5.95 9.03
N CYS A 174 2.69 -5.02 9.28
CA CYS A 174 3.06 -3.66 9.71
C CYS A 174 3.77 -3.63 11.07
N SER A 175 3.53 -4.59 11.96
CA SER A 175 4.19 -4.65 13.26
C SER A 175 5.61 -5.26 13.21
N ALA A 176 5.83 -6.23 12.30
CA ALA A 176 7.09 -6.96 12.19
C ALA A 176 8.12 -6.24 11.29
N SER A 177 7.68 -5.66 10.17
CA SER A 177 8.57 -4.99 9.20
C SER A 177 8.99 -3.58 9.62
N CYS A 178 8.25 -2.96 10.55
CA CYS A 178 8.51 -1.60 11.05
C CYS A 178 9.40 -1.59 12.31
N GLN A 179 10.02 -2.71 12.71
CA GLN A 179 10.92 -2.69 13.87
C GLN A 179 12.21 -1.90 13.62
N ARG A 180 12.66 -1.87 12.37
CA ARG A 180 13.89 -1.20 11.93
C ARG A 180 13.61 -0.42 10.67
N PHE A 181 14.29 0.72 10.53
CA PHE A 181 14.12 1.60 9.37
C PHE A 181 14.76 0.95 8.13
N ASN A 182 13.95 0.65 7.14
CA ASN A 182 14.37 0.06 5.88
C ASN A 182 13.66 0.72 4.70
N ILE A 183 14.34 0.74 3.55
CA ILE A 183 13.87 1.40 2.32
C ILE A 183 13.99 0.42 1.16
N LEU A 184 12.89 0.29 0.42
CA LEU A 184 12.82 -0.40 -0.85
C LEU A 184 12.98 0.62 -1.98
N CYS A 185 14.01 0.43 -2.79
CA CYS A 185 14.30 1.16 -4.01
C CYS A 185 13.83 0.34 -5.22
N SER A 186 13.18 0.98 -6.17
CA SER A 186 12.74 0.36 -7.42
C SER A 186 13.18 1.20 -8.62
N GLY A 187 13.86 0.58 -9.58
CA GLY A 187 14.32 1.22 -10.82
C GLY A 187 13.44 0.84 -12.00
N GLY A 188 12.90 1.83 -12.69
CA GLY A 188 12.09 1.67 -13.90
C GLY A 188 12.92 1.77 -15.19
N LYS A 189 12.41 1.17 -16.26
CA LYS A 189 12.99 1.29 -17.61
C LYS A 189 12.94 2.72 -18.16
N ASP A 190 12.05 3.55 -17.62
CA ASP A 190 11.87 4.96 -17.97
C ASP A 190 12.91 5.91 -17.35
N GLY A 191 13.88 5.37 -16.61
CA GLY A 191 14.89 6.18 -15.91
C GLY A 191 14.38 6.76 -14.59
N CYS A 192 13.23 6.28 -14.08
CA CYS A 192 12.73 6.68 -12.78
C CYS A 192 13.19 5.72 -11.67
N VAL A 193 13.51 6.27 -10.51
CA VAL A 193 13.78 5.53 -9.28
C VAL A 193 12.76 5.93 -8.24
N CYS A 194 12.03 4.98 -7.69
CA CYS A 194 11.05 5.21 -6.64
C CYS A 194 11.53 4.60 -5.32
N PHE A 195 11.33 5.33 -4.23
CA PHE A 195 11.68 4.93 -2.87
C PHE A 195 10.42 4.66 -2.06
N SER A 196 10.42 3.58 -1.30
CA SER A 196 9.33 3.22 -0.40
C SER A 196 9.86 2.77 0.95
N ILE A 197 9.45 3.43 2.02
CA ILE A 197 9.81 3.04 3.39
C ILE A 197 8.98 1.82 3.77
N PHE A 198 9.61 0.80 4.38
CA PHE A 198 9.01 -0.50 4.69
C PHE A 198 8.46 -1.27 3.47
N GLY A 199 8.81 -0.83 2.25
CA GLY A 199 8.19 -1.32 1.02
C GLY A 199 6.70 -0.95 0.88
N ILE A 200 6.18 -0.08 1.75
CA ILE A 200 4.75 0.26 1.82
C ILE A 200 4.50 1.74 1.52
N PHE A 201 5.28 2.62 2.14
CA PHE A 201 5.01 4.05 2.14
C PHE A 201 5.89 4.75 1.10
N PRO A 202 5.35 5.19 -0.06
CA PRO A 202 6.14 5.85 -1.08
C PRO A 202 6.65 7.20 -0.56
N VAL A 203 7.97 7.39 -0.59
CA VAL A 203 8.63 8.56 0.01
C VAL A 203 9.31 9.47 -1.01
N GLY A 204 9.53 8.99 -2.24
CA GLY A 204 10.04 9.84 -3.30
C GLY A 204 10.16 9.15 -4.65
N LYS A 205 10.27 9.96 -5.70
CA LYS A 205 10.54 9.54 -7.07
C LYS A 205 11.54 10.50 -7.71
N ILE A 206 12.62 9.93 -8.23
CA ILE A 206 13.65 10.64 -8.98
C ILE A 206 13.54 10.24 -10.44
N ASN A 207 13.64 11.22 -11.34
CA ASN A 207 13.77 10.96 -12.78
C ASN A 207 15.16 11.39 -13.24
N ILE A 208 16.00 10.42 -13.59
CA ILE A 208 17.40 10.63 -13.95
C ILE A 208 17.53 11.56 -15.17
N ASN A 209 16.58 11.48 -16.10
CA ASN A 209 16.58 12.33 -17.30
C ASN A 209 16.46 13.82 -16.97
N LYS A 210 16.01 14.19 -15.77
CA LYS A 210 15.79 15.58 -15.34
C LYS A 210 16.86 16.09 -14.37
N ILE A 211 17.77 15.23 -13.91
CA ILE A 211 18.78 15.63 -12.93
C ILE A 211 19.93 16.33 -13.67
N PRO A 212 20.27 17.58 -13.33
CA PRO A 212 21.49 18.21 -13.82
C PRO A 212 22.70 17.52 -13.16
N ILE A 213 23.66 17.10 -13.98
CA ILE A 213 24.90 16.46 -13.51
C ILE A 213 26.02 17.48 -13.63
N ASN A 214 26.50 17.97 -12.49
CA ASN A 214 27.64 18.87 -12.44
C ASN A 214 28.91 18.06 -12.21
N VAL A 215 29.80 18.04 -13.20
CA VAL A 215 31.12 17.38 -13.06
C VAL A 215 32.18 18.47 -12.89
N GLU A 216 32.80 18.56 -11.72
CA GLU A 216 33.75 19.64 -11.38
C GLU A 216 35.16 19.44 -11.98
N SER A 217 35.44 18.31 -12.64
CA SER A 217 36.82 17.86 -12.87
C SER A 217 37.63 18.62 -13.93
N SER A 218 37.08 19.53 -14.75
CA SER A 218 37.90 20.39 -15.64
C SER A 218 37.12 21.54 -16.31
N GLY A 219 36.39 22.33 -15.52
CA GLY A 219 35.49 23.39 -15.99
C GLY A 219 34.03 23.00 -15.77
N LYS A 220 33.19 23.95 -15.35
CA LYS A 220 31.75 23.72 -15.13
C LYS A 220 31.13 23.26 -16.45
N LYS A 221 30.95 21.96 -16.61
CA LYS A 221 30.19 21.37 -17.71
C LYS A 221 28.98 20.72 -17.10
N ASN A 222 27.81 21.14 -17.56
CA ASN A 222 26.54 20.57 -17.13
C ASN A 222 26.18 19.46 -18.11
N TYR A 223 26.25 18.23 -17.63
CA TYR A 223 25.80 17.08 -18.41
C TYR A 223 24.36 16.74 -18.06
N GLN A 224 23.63 16.24 -19.05
CA GLN A 224 22.31 15.65 -18.86
C GLN A 224 22.30 14.27 -19.52
N LEU A 225 21.75 13.28 -18.81
CA LEU A 225 21.49 11.97 -19.40
C LEU A 225 20.14 12.02 -20.12
N GLN A 226 20.11 11.65 -21.40
CA GLN A 226 18.88 11.47 -22.17
C GLN A 226 18.64 9.99 -22.44
N ASP A 227 17.36 9.60 -22.50
CA ASP A 227 16.89 8.23 -22.71
C ASP A 227 17.50 7.25 -21.71
N ALA A 228 17.57 7.68 -20.44
CA ALA A 228 18.09 6.90 -19.34
C ALA A 228 17.22 5.67 -19.08
N SER A 229 17.82 4.48 -19.08
CA SER A 229 17.23 3.25 -18.56
C SER A 229 18.04 2.77 -17.36
N VAL A 230 17.38 2.58 -16.22
CA VAL A 230 18.04 2.02 -15.02
C VAL A 230 18.39 0.56 -15.27
N SER A 231 19.61 0.15 -14.93
CA SER A 231 20.03 -1.26 -14.96
C SER A 231 20.11 -1.85 -13.55
N LYS A 232 20.74 -1.14 -12.59
CA LYS A 232 20.86 -1.59 -11.20
C LYS A 232 20.83 -0.41 -10.23
N VAL A 233 20.21 -0.61 -9.08
CA VAL A 233 20.13 0.36 -7.98
C VAL A 233 20.65 -0.31 -6.73
N SER A 234 21.47 0.39 -5.96
CA SER A 234 21.96 -0.10 -4.67
C SER A 234 22.06 1.05 -3.67
N LEU A 235 21.28 0.97 -2.59
CA LEU A 235 21.32 1.94 -1.50
C LEU A 235 22.35 1.49 -0.47
N SER A 236 23.22 2.41 -0.04
CA SER A 236 24.23 2.12 0.97
C SER A 236 23.59 1.71 2.30
N ARG A 237 24.28 0.89 3.10
CA ARG A 237 23.78 0.45 4.41
C ARG A 237 23.58 1.57 5.42
N ASN A 238 24.33 2.67 5.29
CA ASN A 238 24.12 3.88 6.08
C ASN A 238 23.05 4.81 5.48
N LEU A 239 22.39 4.42 4.38
CA LEU A 239 21.34 5.16 3.66
C LEU A 239 21.75 6.55 3.13
N GLN A 240 23.03 6.92 3.19
CA GLN A 240 23.50 8.26 2.81
C GLN A 240 23.81 8.38 1.32
N LYS A 241 24.05 7.27 0.63
CA LYS A 241 24.49 7.27 -0.76
C LYS A 241 23.72 6.20 -1.55
N LEU A 242 23.28 6.59 -2.73
CA LEU A 242 22.65 5.67 -3.68
C LEU A 242 23.54 5.55 -4.91
N VAL A 243 23.97 4.33 -5.19
CA VAL A 243 24.74 3.98 -6.39
C VAL A 243 23.76 3.47 -7.44
N LEU A 244 23.81 4.08 -8.61
CA LEU A 244 22.90 3.77 -9.71
C LEU A 244 23.66 3.51 -11.00
N LEU A 245 23.39 2.38 -11.62
CA LEU A 245 23.86 2.06 -12.96
C LEU A 245 22.73 2.32 -13.96
N CYS A 246 23.03 3.06 -15.02
CA CYS A 246 22.06 3.37 -16.07
C CYS A 246 22.70 3.40 -17.45
N TYR A 247 21.94 2.95 -18.43
CA TYR A 247 22.25 3.17 -19.84
C TYR A 247 21.65 4.50 -20.29
N GLY A 248 22.38 5.29 -21.06
CA GLY A 248 21.84 6.52 -21.64
C GLY A 248 22.84 7.28 -22.50
N LYS A 249 22.33 8.27 -23.20
CA LYS A 249 23.14 9.22 -23.98
C LYS A 249 23.56 10.37 -23.08
N LEU A 250 24.88 10.58 -22.97
CA LEU A 250 25.40 11.73 -22.24
C LEU A 250 25.47 12.95 -23.17
N ILE A 251 24.78 14.03 -22.81
CA ILE A 251 24.75 15.28 -23.58
C ILE A 251 25.38 16.40 -22.75
N ASP A 252 26.37 17.10 -23.33
CA ASP A 252 26.93 18.34 -22.78
C ASP A 252 25.98 19.50 -23.14
N THR A 253 25.32 20.08 -22.14
CA THR A 253 24.31 21.13 -22.35
C THR A 253 24.93 22.47 -22.77
N GLU A 254 26.22 22.68 -22.56
CA GLU A 254 26.91 23.94 -22.91
C GLU A 254 27.52 23.92 -24.33
N ASN A 255 27.86 22.74 -24.87
CA ASN A 255 28.47 22.58 -26.19
C ASN A 255 27.61 21.77 -27.16
N LEU A 256 26.47 22.35 -27.59
CA LEU A 256 25.59 21.77 -28.62
C LEU A 256 26.25 21.63 -30.01
N SER A 257 27.48 22.12 -30.20
CA SER A 257 28.16 22.19 -31.50
C SER A 257 29.08 21.00 -31.82
N HIS A 258 29.39 20.13 -30.87
CA HIS A 258 30.11 18.89 -31.10
C HIS A 258 29.25 17.70 -30.69
N ASN A 259 28.73 16.96 -31.68
CA ASN A 259 28.00 15.70 -31.54
C ASN A 259 28.87 14.59 -30.90
N CYS A 260 29.25 14.73 -29.63
CA CYS A 260 29.80 13.63 -28.85
C CYS A 260 28.67 12.94 -28.09
N GLU A 261 27.67 12.44 -28.83
CA GLU A 261 26.63 11.58 -28.28
C GLU A 261 27.26 10.22 -27.96
N THR A 262 27.77 10.07 -26.74
CA THR A 262 28.26 8.78 -26.26
C THR A 262 27.12 8.10 -25.50
N ALA A 263 26.40 7.23 -26.20
CA ALA A 263 25.54 6.25 -25.55
C ALA A 263 26.44 5.26 -24.81
N GLY A 264 26.16 4.99 -23.55
CA GLY A 264 27.02 4.15 -22.73
C GLY A 264 26.37 3.69 -21.44
N LEU A 265 27.07 2.83 -20.71
CA LEU A 265 26.76 2.52 -19.33
C LEU A 265 27.44 3.57 -18.43
N HIS A 266 26.66 4.15 -17.53
CA HIS A 266 27.09 5.20 -16.61
C HIS A 266 26.79 4.81 -15.18
N CYS A 267 27.68 5.20 -14.27
CA CYS A 267 27.50 5.06 -12.82
C CYS A 267 27.24 6.44 -12.21
N LEU A 268 26.10 6.59 -11.55
CA LEU A 268 25.65 7.79 -10.87
C LEU A 268 25.70 7.59 -9.35
N TYR A 269 26.21 8.60 -8.65
CA TYR A 269 26.20 8.68 -7.20
C TYR A 269 25.23 9.77 -6.78
N LEU A 270 24.15 9.38 -6.09
CA LEU A 270 23.13 10.29 -5.59
C LEU A 270 23.24 10.43 -4.06
N ASP A 271 23.12 11.66 -3.57
CA ASP A 271 23.08 11.98 -2.14
C ASP A 271 21.71 11.65 -1.55
N THR A 272 21.66 10.64 -0.70
CA THR A 272 20.44 10.25 0.02
C THR A 272 20.55 10.48 1.53
N SER A 273 21.48 11.34 1.97
CA SER A 273 21.71 11.65 3.39
C SER A 273 20.47 12.10 4.16
N ILE A 274 19.43 12.61 3.48
CA ILE A 274 18.13 12.90 4.08
C ILE A 274 17.53 11.68 4.81
N PHE A 275 17.70 10.47 4.28
CA PHE A 275 17.17 9.25 4.89
C PHE A 275 17.86 8.94 6.21
N PHE A 276 19.17 9.12 6.29
CA PHE A 276 19.94 8.91 7.51
C PHE A 276 19.70 10.03 8.53
N ASN A 277 19.81 11.29 8.10
CA ASN A 277 19.72 12.48 8.96
C ASN A 277 18.33 12.64 9.60
N ARG A 278 17.27 12.16 8.94
CA ARG A 278 15.87 12.26 9.40
C ARG A 278 15.20 10.90 9.59
N LYS A 279 15.99 9.85 9.85
CA LYS A 279 15.47 8.47 9.95
C LYS A 279 14.34 8.32 10.95
N ASN A 280 14.44 8.97 12.11
CA ASN A 280 13.45 8.86 13.18
C ASN A 280 12.13 9.54 12.79
N GLU A 281 12.20 10.74 12.22
CA GLU A 281 11.04 11.48 11.74
C GLU A 281 10.35 10.74 10.58
N LEU A 282 11.12 10.22 9.62
CA LEU A 282 10.62 9.45 8.49
C LEU A 282 10.02 8.12 8.92
N HIS A 283 10.64 7.42 9.87
CA HIS A 283 10.12 6.19 10.46
C HIS A 283 8.75 6.44 11.09
N GLN A 284 8.65 7.47 11.95
CA GLN A 284 7.40 7.80 12.64
C GLN A 284 6.28 8.17 11.65
N VAL A 285 6.55 9.05 10.69
CA VAL A 285 5.53 9.48 9.71
C VAL A 285 5.10 8.33 8.81
N SER A 286 6.04 7.54 8.28
CA SER A 286 5.71 6.42 7.40
C SER A 286 4.91 5.32 8.10
N GLN A 287 5.24 5.00 9.36
CA GLN A 287 4.50 4.03 10.15
C GLN A 287 3.06 4.50 10.41
N GLN A 288 2.88 5.76 10.83
CA GLN A 288 1.54 6.31 11.07
C GLN A 288 0.74 6.42 9.78
N ALA A 289 1.33 6.92 8.69
CA ALA A 289 0.67 7.06 7.40
C ALA A 289 0.27 5.70 6.79
N SER A 290 1.14 4.70 6.88
CA SER A 290 0.84 3.32 6.45
C SER A 290 -0.35 2.72 7.21
N SER A 291 -0.37 2.91 8.54
CA SER A 291 -1.47 2.48 9.39
C SER A 291 -2.78 3.19 9.05
N ILE A 292 -2.73 4.51 8.85
CA ILE A 292 -3.89 5.31 8.41
C ILE A 292 -4.42 4.80 7.07
N GLN A 293 -3.55 4.56 6.08
CA GLN A 293 -3.96 4.06 4.76
C GLN A 293 -4.69 2.70 4.86
N ASN A 294 -4.21 1.79 5.72
CA ASN A 294 -4.87 0.50 5.93
C ASN A 294 -6.27 0.68 6.53
N LEU A 295 -6.42 1.57 7.51
CA LEU A 295 -7.72 1.85 8.13
C LEU A 295 -8.67 2.56 7.16
N VAL A 296 -8.17 3.41 6.26
CA VAL A 296 -8.96 4.04 5.19
C VAL A 296 -9.55 2.98 4.26
N GLU A 297 -8.79 1.92 3.93
CA GLU A 297 -9.34 0.78 3.19
C GLU A 297 -10.48 0.09 3.96
N VAL A 298 -10.31 -0.14 5.28
CA VAL A 298 -11.36 -0.72 6.14
C VAL A 298 -12.62 0.14 6.14
N VAL A 299 -12.49 1.47 6.23
CA VAL A 299 -13.62 2.40 6.13
C VAL A 299 -14.31 2.28 4.77
N ARG A 300 -13.55 2.26 3.67
CA ARG A 300 -14.11 2.11 2.31
C ARG A 300 -14.91 0.82 2.16
N ALA A 301 -14.34 -0.31 2.58
CA ALA A 301 -15.01 -1.60 2.52
C ALA A 301 -16.26 -1.63 3.41
N SER A 302 -16.21 -1.02 4.59
CA SER A 302 -17.35 -0.93 5.51
C SER A 302 -18.53 -0.16 4.89
N ILE A 303 -18.26 1.00 4.31
CA ILE A 303 -19.28 1.81 3.62
C ILE A 303 -19.88 1.05 2.44
N SER A 304 -19.03 0.40 1.63
CA SER A 304 -19.47 -0.41 0.49
C SER A 304 -20.35 -1.60 0.92
N LEU A 305 -19.97 -2.30 1.99
CA LEU A 305 -20.74 -3.43 2.52
C LEU A 305 -22.10 -2.98 3.06
N ILE A 306 -22.15 -1.88 3.82
CA ILE A 306 -23.38 -1.29 4.34
C ILE A 306 -24.34 -0.94 3.19
N SER A 307 -23.84 -0.26 2.15
CA SER A 307 -24.63 0.10 0.98
C SER A 307 -25.20 -1.15 0.27
N LYS A 308 -24.35 -2.15 0.03
CA LYS A 308 -24.76 -3.39 -0.66
C LYS A 308 -25.84 -4.16 0.12
N GLN A 309 -25.69 -4.30 1.44
CA GLN A 309 -26.65 -5.04 2.26
C GLN A 309 -27.98 -4.29 2.38
N TRP A 310 -27.95 -2.98 2.59
CA TRP A 310 -29.16 -2.17 2.68
C TRP A 310 -29.93 -2.13 1.36
N SER A 311 -29.24 -1.88 0.25
CA SER A 311 -29.84 -1.84 -1.09
C SER A 311 -30.48 -3.18 -1.46
N SER A 312 -29.85 -4.30 -1.13
CA SER A 312 -30.45 -5.63 -1.34
C SER A 312 -31.76 -5.81 -0.57
N ALA A 313 -31.84 -5.37 0.68
CA ALA A 313 -33.05 -5.46 1.49
C ALA A 313 -34.16 -4.52 1.00
N MET A 314 -33.81 -3.27 0.66
CA MET A 314 -34.78 -2.28 0.17
C MET A 314 -35.30 -2.61 -1.23
N ASN A 315 -34.48 -3.21 -2.11
CA ASN A 315 -34.97 -3.70 -3.41
C ASN A 315 -36.09 -4.74 -3.23
N LEU A 316 -35.95 -5.66 -2.27
CA LEU A 316 -36.99 -6.64 -1.96
C LEU A 316 -38.25 -5.98 -1.37
N PHE A 317 -38.08 -4.98 -0.51
CA PHE A 317 -39.19 -4.20 0.04
C PHE A 317 -39.96 -3.48 -1.08
N HIS A 318 -39.27 -2.70 -1.91
CA HIS A 318 -39.89 -1.95 -3.01
C HIS A 318 -40.50 -2.86 -4.08
N GLU A 319 -39.87 -4.00 -4.43
CA GLU A 319 -40.44 -4.96 -5.37
C GLU A 319 -41.84 -5.40 -4.92
N LYS A 320 -42.00 -5.72 -3.63
CA LYS A 320 -43.29 -6.18 -3.09
C LYS A 320 -44.28 -5.06 -2.87
N PHE A 321 -43.85 -3.90 -2.38
CA PHE A 321 -44.74 -2.77 -2.10
C PHE A 321 -45.16 -2.00 -3.37
N SER A 322 -44.40 -2.10 -4.48
CA SER A 322 -44.77 -1.51 -5.78
C SER A 322 -46.07 -2.08 -6.37
N ALA A 323 -46.50 -3.27 -5.92
CA ALA A 323 -47.76 -3.86 -6.36
C ALA A 323 -49.00 -3.10 -5.85
N LEU A 324 -48.89 -2.38 -4.71
CA LEU A 324 -50.04 -1.72 -4.09
C LEU A 324 -50.55 -0.52 -4.92
N PRO A 325 -49.73 0.46 -5.36
CA PRO A 325 -50.19 1.52 -6.26
C PRO A 325 -50.89 1.01 -7.52
N ASN A 326 -50.37 -0.06 -8.12
CA ASN A 326 -50.96 -0.68 -9.31
C ASN A 326 -52.36 -1.27 -9.03
N LEU A 327 -52.55 -1.86 -7.84
CA LEU A 327 -53.84 -2.40 -7.42
C LEU A 327 -54.85 -1.29 -7.09
N ILE A 328 -54.40 -0.19 -6.49
CA ILE A 328 -55.24 0.99 -6.21
C ILE A 328 -55.76 1.58 -7.52
N ALA A 329 -54.87 1.79 -8.49
CA ALA A 329 -55.24 2.27 -9.83
C ALA A 329 -56.20 1.31 -10.55
N ALA A 330 -55.98 0.00 -10.45
CA ALA A 330 -56.86 -1.02 -11.06
C ALA A 330 -58.28 -1.03 -10.46
N HIS A 331 -58.44 -0.64 -9.19
CA HIS A 331 -59.73 -0.52 -8.52
C HIS A 331 -60.37 0.88 -8.69
N GLY A 332 -59.73 1.78 -9.44
CA GLY A 332 -60.27 3.11 -9.74
C GLY A 332 -60.24 4.11 -8.58
N ALA A 333 -59.34 3.92 -7.61
CA ALA A 333 -59.12 4.85 -6.51
C ALA A 333 -57.93 5.79 -6.81
N GLU A 334 -58.02 7.04 -6.33
CA GLU A 334 -56.95 8.06 -6.44
C GLU A 334 -56.15 8.24 -5.13
N SER A 335 -56.35 7.36 -4.15
CA SER A 335 -55.65 7.40 -2.86
C SER A 335 -54.18 7.01 -3.00
N SER A 336 -53.31 7.62 -2.18
CA SER A 336 -51.92 7.18 -2.07
C SER A 336 -51.81 5.89 -1.25
N SER A 337 -50.70 5.16 -1.40
CA SER A 337 -50.39 4.01 -0.53
C SER A 337 -50.39 4.41 0.95
N GLU A 338 -49.91 5.61 1.28
CA GLU A 338 -49.91 6.16 2.63
C GLU A 338 -51.33 6.33 3.18
N ASP A 339 -52.24 6.92 2.40
CA ASP A 339 -53.63 7.17 2.81
C ASP A 339 -54.40 5.88 3.08
N GLU A 340 -54.16 4.84 2.28
CA GLU A 340 -54.76 3.51 2.45
C GLU A 340 -54.31 2.85 3.76
N PHE A 341 -53.01 2.90 4.08
CA PHE A 341 -52.50 2.37 5.34
C PHE A 341 -52.91 3.20 6.55
N LEU A 342 -52.96 4.53 6.44
CA LEU A 342 -53.45 5.40 7.51
C LEU A 342 -54.94 5.14 7.80
N SER A 343 -55.75 4.97 6.75
CA SER A 343 -57.17 4.62 6.89
C SER A 343 -57.34 3.29 7.63
N LEU A 344 -56.51 2.29 7.32
CA LEU A 344 -56.48 1.01 8.05
C LEU A 344 -56.12 1.21 9.53
N LEU A 345 -55.13 2.04 9.83
CA LEU A 345 -54.69 2.30 11.21
C LEU A 345 -55.79 2.98 12.05
N PHE A 346 -56.56 3.91 11.47
CA PHE A 346 -57.67 4.58 12.16
C PHE A 346 -58.95 3.74 12.26
N GLY A 347 -58.91 2.46 11.88
CA GLY A 347 -60.01 1.52 12.09
C GLY A 347 -61.10 1.57 11.02
N THR A 348 -60.81 2.12 9.84
CA THR A 348 -61.72 2.00 8.69
C THR A 348 -61.64 0.61 8.06
N ARG A 349 -62.66 0.21 7.30
CA ARG A 349 -62.64 -1.06 6.54
C ARG A 349 -61.51 -1.00 5.51
N THR A 350 -60.75 -2.09 5.36
CA THR A 350 -59.77 -2.22 4.27
C THR A 350 -60.44 -1.98 2.92
N SER A 351 -59.87 -1.13 2.08
CA SER A 351 -60.29 -1.01 0.68
C SER A 351 -60.11 -2.34 -0.05
N PRO A 352 -60.86 -2.60 -1.15
CA PRO A 352 -60.69 -3.81 -1.93
C PRO A 352 -59.26 -4.02 -2.43
N ALA A 353 -58.59 -2.94 -2.83
CA ALA A 353 -57.19 -2.96 -3.29
C ALA A 353 -56.23 -3.34 -2.16
N LEU A 354 -56.33 -2.69 -0.99
CA LEU A 354 -55.48 -3.00 0.17
C LEU A 354 -55.75 -4.40 0.72
N HIS A 355 -57.01 -4.84 0.71
CA HIS A 355 -57.40 -6.19 1.10
C HIS A 355 -56.76 -7.25 0.18
N GLN A 356 -56.87 -7.06 -1.15
CA GLN A 356 -56.22 -7.95 -2.11
C GLN A 356 -54.70 -7.96 -1.92
N PHE A 357 -54.09 -6.78 -1.72
CA PHE A 357 -52.65 -6.67 -1.49
C PHE A 357 -52.20 -7.45 -0.25
N LEU A 358 -52.82 -7.21 0.90
CA LEU A 358 -52.44 -7.84 2.17
C LEU A 358 -52.71 -9.34 2.19
N ALA A 359 -53.84 -9.78 1.65
CA ALA A 359 -54.26 -11.19 1.70
C ALA A 359 -53.62 -12.07 0.62
N SER A 360 -53.40 -11.54 -0.60
CA SER A 360 -52.99 -12.35 -1.76
C SER A 360 -51.62 -12.00 -2.34
N SER A 361 -51.29 -10.72 -2.51
CA SER A 361 -50.03 -10.31 -3.17
C SER A 361 -48.83 -10.34 -2.21
N LEU A 362 -49.01 -9.80 -1.00
CA LEU A 362 -47.97 -9.78 0.04
C LEU A 362 -48.05 -11.06 0.89
N GLY A 363 -49.22 -11.32 1.49
CA GLY A 363 -49.46 -12.46 2.37
C GLY A 363 -48.56 -12.50 3.62
N GLU A 364 -48.81 -13.47 4.50
CA GLU A 364 -48.02 -13.64 5.74
C GLU A 364 -46.56 -14.04 5.43
N ALA A 365 -46.36 -14.95 4.47
CA ALA A 365 -45.04 -15.45 4.09
C ALA A 365 -44.17 -14.39 3.41
N GLY A 366 -44.76 -13.56 2.53
CA GLY A 366 -44.04 -12.47 1.88
C GLY A 366 -43.64 -11.39 2.88
N LEU A 367 -44.54 -11.00 3.78
CA LEU A 367 -44.25 -10.05 4.85
C LEU A 367 -43.12 -10.54 5.78
N LYS A 368 -43.18 -11.80 6.25
CA LYS A 368 -42.13 -12.39 7.08
C LYS A 368 -40.79 -12.43 6.36
N ARG A 369 -40.77 -12.71 5.05
CA ARG A 369 -39.54 -12.73 4.25
C ARG A 369 -38.91 -11.34 4.16
N ILE A 370 -39.70 -10.30 3.89
CA ILE A 370 -39.20 -8.91 3.83
C ILE A 370 -38.73 -8.45 5.21
N ALA A 371 -39.53 -8.67 6.25
CA ALA A 371 -39.17 -8.30 7.62
C ALA A 371 -37.84 -8.96 8.04
N LYS A 372 -37.66 -10.26 7.76
CA LYS A 372 -36.41 -10.97 8.02
C LYS A 372 -35.23 -10.40 7.23
N ALA A 373 -35.43 -9.99 5.98
CA ALA A 373 -34.38 -9.40 5.15
C ALA A 373 -33.93 -8.04 5.71
N VAL A 374 -34.87 -7.16 6.04
CA VAL A 374 -34.59 -5.84 6.63
C VAL A 374 -33.94 -5.98 8.01
N ASP A 375 -34.42 -6.90 8.85
CA ASP A 375 -33.82 -7.18 10.16
C ASP A 375 -32.40 -7.75 10.04
N SER A 376 -32.14 -8.59 9.03
CA SER A 376 -30.80 -9.13 8.79
C SER A 376 -29.84 -8.04 8.34
N ALA A 377 -30.24 -7.24 7.34
CA ALA A 377 -29.45 -6.10 6.89
C ALA A 377 -29.21 -5.11 8.03
N GLY A 378 -30.22 -4.83 8.87
CA GLY A 378 -30.06 -3.95 10.02
C GLY A 378 -29.07 -4.46 11.07
N ARG A 379 -29.08 -5.76 11.37
CA ARG A 379 -28.09 -6.37 12.28
C ARG A 379 -26.67 -6.29 11.70
N GLU A 380 -26.52 -6.56 10.41
CA GLU A 380 -25.23 -6.46 9.72
C GLU A 380 -24.71 -5.02 9.70
N ILE A 381 -25.54 -4.05 9.34
CA ILE A 381 -25.18 -2.62 9.36
C ILE A 381 -24.72 -2.22 10.76
N ARG A 382 -25.47 -2.57 11.80
CA ARG A 382 -25.09 -2.26 13.19
C ARG A 382 -23.74 -2.89 13.56
N GLY A 383 -23.53 -4.16 13.22
CA GLY A 383 -22.26 -4.85 13.45
C GLY A 383 -21.10 -4.18 12.72
N VAL A 384 -21.26 -3.88 11.43
CA VAL A 384 -20.23 -3.21 10.62
C VAL A 384 -19.89 -1.83 11.18
N VAL A 385 -20.90 -1.06 11.59
CA VAL A 385 -20.69 0.26 12.17
C VAL A 385 -19.93 0.16 13.50
N SER A 386 -20.35 -0.71 14.41
CA SER A 386 -19.77 -0.78 15.76
C SER A 386 -18.41 -1.48 15.83
N GLU A 387 -18.18 -2.49 14.99
CA GLU A 387 -16.97 -3.32 15.05
C GLU A 387 -15.88 -2.85 14.09
N HIS A 388 -16.24 -2.18 12.99
CA HIS A 388 -15.29 -1.82 11.94
C HIS A 388 -15.24 -0.31 11.67
N LEU A 389 -16.36 0.30 11.27
CA LEU A 389 -16.37 1.69 10.79
C LEU A 389 -16.03 2.69 11.89
N GLN A 390 -16.74 2.65 13.03
CA GLN A 390 -16.54 3.60 14.12
C GLN A 390 -15.12 3.50 14.72
N PRO A 391 -14.63 2.30 15.10
CA PRO A 391 -13.26 2.19 15.62
C PRO A 391 -12.19 2.62 14.62
N ALA A 392 -12.38 2.35 13.31
CA ALA A 392 -11.41 2.75 12.30
C ALA A 392 -11.28 4.28 12.20
N VAL A 393 -12.40 4.99 12.14
CA VAL A 393 -12.41 6.46 12.04
C VAL A 393 -11.84 7.11 13.31
N GLU A 394 -12.11 6.54 14.49
CA GLU A 394 -11.54 7.01 15.76
C GLU A 394 -10.01 6.82 15.83
N ILE A 395 -9.51 5.65 15.43
CA ILE A 395 -8.06 5.38 15.40
C ILE A 395 -7.37 6.28 14.36
N ILE A 396 -7.96 6.47 13.18
CA ILE A 396 -7.45 7.41 12.17
C ILE A 396 -7.38 8.83 12.76
N SER A 397 -8.44 9.28 13.44
CA SER A 397 -8.50 10.59 14.09
C SER A 397 -7.39 10.77 15.13
N PHE A 398 -7.17 9.76 15.98
CA PHE A 398 -6.08 9.76 16.96
C PHE A 398 -4.70 9.90 16.31
N ARG A 399 -4.39 9.09 15.30
CA ARG A 399 -3.10 9.14 14.60
C ARG A 399 -2.89 10.47 13.85
N LEU A 400 -3.94 11.00 13.23
CA LEU A 400 -3.88 12.31 12.58
C LEU A 400 -3.65 13.45 13.57
N ALA A 401 -4.22 13.37 14.77
CA ALA A 401 -3.95 14.34 15.83
C ALA A 401 -2.47 14.29 16.28
N GLU A 402 -1.85 13.10 16.34
CA GLU A 402 -0.41 12.97 16.58
C GLU A 402 0.41 13.60 15.44
N LEU A 403 0.14 13.23 14.17
CA LEU A 403 0.80 13.82 13.00
C LEU A 403 0.67 15.34 12.95
N ARG A 404 -0.51 15.88 13.29
CA ARG A 404 -0.75 17.32 13.42
C ARG A 404 0.15 17.94 14.48
N GLY A 405 0.33 17.28 15.62
CA GLY A 405 1.28 17.69 16.66
C GLY A 405 2.72 17.75 16.16
N LEU A 406 3.13 16.75 15.36
CA LEU A 406 4.47 16.71 14.74
C LEU A 406 4.65 17.81 13.70
N ALA A 407 3.64 18.09 12.87
CA ALA A 407 3.68 19.13 11.84
C ALA A 407 3.94 20.53 12.44
N ARG A 408 3.50 20.78 13.68
CA ARG A 408 3.78 22.03 14.41
C ARG A 408 5.24 22.16 14.83
N TRP A 409 5.99 21.07 14.93
CA TRP A 409 7.45 21.09 15.15
C TRP A 409 8.20 21.32 13.83
N ARG A 410 8.08 22.55 13.33
CA ARG A 410 8.62 22.96 12.03
C ARG A 410 10.11 22.68 11.85
N SER A 411 10.92 22.85 12.90
CA SER A 411 12.37 22.61 12.84
C SER A 411 12.76 21.17 12.49
N ARG A 412 11.88 20.19 12.72
CA ARG A 412 12.14 18.77 12.41
C ARG A 412 11.31 18.29 11.23
N PHE A 413 10.01 18.55 11.24
CA PHE A 413 9.07 17.91 10.32
C PHE A 413 8.80 18.72 9.03
N GLN A 414 9.09 20.03 9.02
CA GLN A 414 8.95 20.83 7.79
C GLN A 414 9.96 20.41 6.72
N ILE A 415 11.16 19.97 7.13
CA ILE A 415 12.24 19.55 6.22
C ILE A 415 11.84 18.29 5.45
N ILE A 416 11.06 17.40 6.06
CA ILE A 416 10.53 16.20 5.38
C ILE A 416 9.20 16.47 4.67
N GLY A 417 8.74 17.73 4.60
CA GLY A 417 7.54 18.12 3.86
C GLY A 417 6.20 17.95 4.60
N LEU A 418 6.19 17.73 5.92
CA LEU A 418 4.94 17.65 6.68
C LEU A 418 4.41 19.06 6.97
N ASP A 419 3.41 19.50 6.20
CA ASP A 419 2.82 20.83 6.33
C ASP A 419 1.71 20.91 7.38
N GLU A 420 1.76 21.94 8.22
CA GLU A 420 0.80 22.17 9.29
C GLU A 420 -0.61 22.45 8.76
N LYS A 421 -0.74 23.26 7.69
CA LYS A 421 -2.05 23.63 7.15
C LYS A 421 -2.74 22.44 6.51
N LEU A 422 -2.00 21.60 5.78
CA LEU A 422 -2.52 20.35 5.25
C LEU A 422 -3.00 19.41 6.37
N MET A 423 -2.20 19.24 7.42
CA MET A 423 -2.58 18.40 8.55
C MET A 423 -3.77 18.96 9.33
N ASP A 424 -3.91 20.28 9.46
CA ASP A 424 -5.09 20.92 10.04
C ASP A 424 -6.35 20.60 9.22
N ARG A 425 -6.30 20.75 7.89
CA ARG A 425 -7.43 20.43 6.99
C ARG A 425 -7.83 18.95 7.07
N VAL A 426 -6.85 18.04 7.08
CA VAL A 426 -7.10 16.60 7.20
C VAL A 426 -7.71 16.25 8.57
N THR A 427 -7.20 16.85 9.64
CA THR A 427 -7.73 16.64 11.01
C THR A 427 -9.17 17.14 11.15
N GLU A 428 -9.49 18.26 10.49
CA GLU A 428 -10.86 18.76 10.43
C GLU A 428 -11.77 17.79 9.66
N SER A 429 -11.31 17.30 8.51
CA SER A 429 -12.06 16.38 7.64
C SER A 429 -12.40 15.06 8.33
N ILE A 430 -11.45 14.46 9.07
CA ILE A 430 -11.71 13.24 9.85
C ILE A 430 -12.69 13.53 11.01
N GLY A 431 -12.58 14.69 11.66
CA GLY A 431 -13.52 15.08 12.72
C GLY A 431 -14.96 15.19 12.22
N MET A 432 -15.16 15.78 11.04
CA MET A 432 -16.46 15.81 10.37
C MET A 432 -16.98 14.41 10.03
N LEU A 433 -16.10 13.50 9.60
CA LEU A 433 -16.46 12.12 9.31
C LEU A 433 -16.91 11.36 10.58
N VAL A 434 -16.23 11.55 11.72
CA VAL A 434 -16.65 10.96 13.02
C VAL A 434 -18.09 11.35 13.35
N VAL A 435 -18.42 12.65 13.23
CA VAL A 435 -19.79 13.14 13.50
C VAL A 435 -20.80 12.54 12.53
N GLN A 436 -20.44 12.38 11.26
CA GLN A 436 -21.32 11.77 10.25
C GLN A 436 -21.56 10.28 10.50
N VAL A 437 -20.55 9.52 10.92
CA VAL A 437 -20.72 8.10 11.27
C VAL A 437 -21.64 7.96 12.49
N GLU A 438 -21.47 8.80 13.51
CA GLU A 438 -22.36 8.83 14.68
C GLU A 438 -23.81 9.18 14.31
N ARG A 439 -24.00 10.20 13.46
CA ARG A 439 -25.32 10.56 12.93
C ARG A 439 -25.94 9.40 12.16
N PHE A 440 -25.18 8.77 11.27
CA PHE A 440 -25.62 7.61 10.49
C PHE A 440 -26.06 6.47 11.40
N SER A 441 -25.27 6.12 12.41
CA SER A 441 -25.58 5.07 13.39
C SER A 441 -26.92 5.31 14.09
N ARG A 442 -27.16 6.55 14.55
CA ARG A 442 -28.42 6.93 15.22
C ARG A 442 -29.63 6.87 14.29
N VAL A 443 -29.49 7.37 13.07
CA VAL A 443 -30.57 7.34 12.08
C VAL A 443 -30.86 5.90 11.67
N ALA A 444 -29.84 5.09 11.38
CA ALA A 444 -30.01 3.69 11.04
C ALA A 444 -30.74 2.91 12.16
N ALA A 445 -30.35 3.11 13.42
CA ALA A 445 -31.04 2.48 14.55
C ALA A 445 -32.52 2.88 14.64
N THR A 446 -32.83 4.16 14.42
CA THR A 446 -34.20 4.68 14.44
C THR A 446 -35.04 4.11 13.30
N VAL A 447 -34.50 4.09 12.08
CA VAL A 447 -35.17 3.57 10.88
C VAL A 447 -35.48 2.09 11.05
N LEU A 448 -34.51 1.29 11.49
CA LEU A 448 -34.71 -0.15 11.73
C LEU A 448 -35.79 -0.41 12.79
N TYR A 449 -35.82 0.39 13.86
CA TYR A 449 -36.85 0.30 14.89
C TYR A 449 -38.25 0.66 14.36
N LEU A 450 -38.36 1.65 13.47
CA LEU A 450 -39.63 2.00 12.83
C LEU A 450 -40.11 0.90 11.87
N PHE A 451 -39.21 0.30 11.08
CA PHE A 451 -39.54 -0.86 10.24
C PHE A 451 -40.04 -2.04 11.06
N GLN A 452 -39.39 -2.36 12.19
CA GLN A 452 -39.82 -3.44 13.08
C GLN A 452 -41.23 -3.22 13.63
N ASN A 453 -41.54 -2.00 14.07
CA ASN A 453 -42.89 -1.64 14.53
C ASN A 453 -43.92 -1.76 13.40
N PHE A 454 -43.60 -1.25 12.21
CA PHE A 454 -44.46 -1.32 11.04
C PHE A 454 -44.75 -2.78 10.64
N PHE A 455 -43.73 -3.62 10.49
CA PHE A 455 -43.94 -5.03 10.12
C PHE A 455 -44.72 -5.81 11.17
N THR A 456 -44.50 -5.53 12.46
CA THR A 456 -45.28 -6.14 13.55
C THR A 456 -46.76 -5.76 13.45
N TRP A 457 -47.04 -4.48 13.18
CA TRP A 457 -48.40 -4.00 12.98
C TRP A 457 -49.08 -4.61 11.74
N VAL A 458 -48.41 -4.57 10.57
CA VAL A 458 -48.97 -5.13 9.33
C VAL A 458 -49.18 -6.64 9.46
N LEU A 459 -48.30 -7.36 10.15
CA LEU A 459 -48.46 -8.80 10.39
C LEU A 459 -49.72 -9.08 11.21
N LYS A 460 -49.99 -8.26 12.23
CA LYS A 460 -51.23 -8.35 13.00
C LYS A 460 -52.46 -8.10 12.11
N CYS A 461 -52.42 -7.10 11.23
CA CYS A 461 -53.50 -6.82 10.28
C CYS A 461 -53.73 -8.00 9.32
N VAL A 462 -52.68 -8.56 8.73
CA VAL A 462 -52.78 -9.73 7.83
C VAL A 462 -53.42 -10.92 8.55
N LYS A 463 -53.02 -11.22 9.79
CA LYS A 463 -53.61 -12.30 10.58
C LYS A 463 -55.09 -12.09 10.89
N ILE A 464 -55.49 -10.85 11.22
CA ILE A 464 -56.90 -10.52 11.44
C ILE A 464 -57.71 -10.75 10.16
N LEU A 465 -57.20 -10.32 9.00
CA LEU A 465 -57.87 -10.52 7.71
C LEU A 465 -58.01 -12.00 7.33
N LEU A 466 -57.02 -12.83 7.68
CA LEU A 466 -57.02 -14.27 7.42
C LEU A 466 -57.76 -15.08 8.50
N ASN A 467 -58.36 -14.44 9.51
CA ASN A 467 -58.98 -15.08 10.69
C ASN A 467 -58.02 -16.01 11.46
N GLU A 468 -56.73 -15.67 11.51
CA GLU A 468 -55.70 -16.38 12.26
C GLU A 468 -55.53 -15.82 13.69
N PRO A 469 -55.10 -16.63 14.66
CA PRO A 469 -54.89 -16.17 16.04
C PRO A 469 -53.77 -15.11 16.13
N THR A 470 -54.06 -14.01 16.84
CA THR A 470 -53.13 -12.86 17.01
C THR A 470 -52.40 -12.84 18.35
N ASP A 471 -52.69 -13.77 19.26
CA ASP A 471 -52.19 -13.79 20.65
C ASP A 471 -50.65 -13.83 20.76
N GLN A 472 -49.96 -14.26 19.70
CA GLN A 472 -48.50 -14.36 19.64
C GLN A 472 -47.81 -13.12 19.02
N VAL A 473 -48.57 -12.15 18.51
CA VAL A 473 -48.00 -10.96 17.87
C VAL A 473 -47.91 -9.81 18.89
N PRO A 474 -46.72 -9.23 19.13
CA PRO A 474 -46.56 -8.09 20.03
C PRO A 474 -47.45 -6.90 19.66
N ALA A 475 -47.80 -6.07 20.64
CA ALA A 475 -48.50 -4.82 20.38
C ALA A 475 -47.55 -3.82 19.70
N ALA A 476 -47.95 -3.29 18.55
CA ALA A 476 -47.24 -2.21 17.87
C ALA A 476 -47.70 -0.84 18.38
N ASN A 477 -46.77 0.12 18.45
CA ASN A 477 -47.10 1.50 18.81
C ASN A 477 -47.66 2.23 17.59
N SER A 478 -48.91 2.69 17.67
CA SER A 478 -49.61 3.39 16.59
C SER A 478 -48.94 4.70 16.18
N GLU A 479 -48.34 5.44 17.11
CA GLU A 479 -47.65 6.71 16.79
C GLU A 479 -46.42 6.45 15.90
N LEU A 480 -45.66 5.40 16.21
CA LEU A 480 -44.50 4.99 15.42
C LEU A 480 -44.89 4.51 14.02
N VAL A 481 -46.03 3.85 13.89
CA VAL A 481 -46.58 3.46 12.59
C VAL A 481 -46.95 4.69 11.77
N VAL A 482 -47.58 5.71 12.36
CA VAL A 482 -47.87 6.98 11.66
C VAL A 482 -46.58 7.66 11.18
N ILE A 483 -45.55 7.69 12.02
CA ILE A 483 -44.23 8.24 11.64
C ILE A 483 -43.64 7.46 10.48
N PHE A 484 -43.66 6.12 10.54
CA PHE A 484 -43.18 5.26 9.46
C PHE A 484 -43.91 5.56 8.14
N LEU A 485 -45.25 5.59 8.15
CA LEU A 485 -46.05 5.79 6.95
C LEU A 485 -45.76 7.13 6.28
N LYS A 486 -45.58 8.21 7.06
CA LYS A 486 -45.31 9.56 6.52
C LYS A 486 -43.88 9.79 6.05
N PHE A 487 -42.91 9.09 6.63
CA PHE A 487 -41.49 9.44 6.46
C PHE A 487 -40.60 8.33 5.92
N LEU A 488 -41.06 7.07 5.87
CA LEU A 488 -40.24 5.92 5.49
C LEU A 488 -40.90 4.99 4.45
N LEU A 489 -42.19 5.15 4.14
CA LEU A 489 -42.84 4.29 3.14
C LEU A 489 -42.25 4.52 1.75
N ASP A 490 -42.15 5.79 1.34
CA ASP A 490 -41.65 6.20 0.03
C ASP A 490 -40.25 6.84 0.07
N LYS A 491 -39.67 7.01 1.26
CA LYS A 491 -38.35 7.63 1.46
C LYS A 491 -37.37 6.67 2.14
N ASP A 492 -36.11 6.69 1.68
CA ASP A 492 -35.03 5.89 2.25
C ASP A 492 -33.92 6.80 2.82
N PRO A 493 -34.02 7.19 4.10
CA PRO A 493 -33.03 8.07 4.73
C PRO A 493 -31.66 7.41 4.91
N ILE A 494 -31.59 6.06 4.99
CA ILE A 494 -30.30 5.37 5.10
C ILE A 494 -29.54 5.48 3.78
N LYS A 495 -30.21 5.23 2.65
CA LYS A 495 -29.60 5.41 1.32
C LYS A 495 -29.23 6.87 1.06
N GLN A 496 -30.07 7.84 1.47
CA GLN A 496 -29.74 9.26 1.34
C GLN A 496 -28.46 9.61 2.12
N LEU A 497 -28.33 9.16 3.36
CA LEU A 497 -27.13 9.41 4.17
C LEU A 497 -25.88 8.73 3.61
N LEU A 498 -26.01 7.60 2.92
CA LEU A 498 -24.88 6.89 2.32
C LEU A 498 -24.43 7.50 0.99
N GLU A 499 -25.36 7.69 0.05
CA GLU A 499 -25.05 7.89 -1.38
C GLU A 499 -25.73 9.11 -2.02
N ALA A 500 -26.40 9.99 -1.27
CA ALA A 500 -27.13 11.10 -1.89
C ALA A 500 -26.26 12.00 -2.79
N ASP A 501 -26.67 12.12 -4.06
CA ASP A 501 -26.13 13.09 -5.02
C ASP A 501 -26.63 14.52 -4.73
N GLU A 502 -27.83 14.63 -4.17
CA GLU A 502 -28.44 15.90 -3.75
C GLU A 502 -28.02 16.29 -2.32
N ARG A 503 -28.27 17.55 -1.94
CA ARG A 503 -27.99 18.04 -0.59
C ARG A 503 -29.01 17.46 0.40
N ILE A 504 -28.51 16.90 1.49
CA ILE A 504 -29.35 16.36 2.56
C ILE A 504 -29.91 17.54 3.36
N GLU A 505 -31.23 17.62 3.47
CA GLU A 505 -31.90 18.63 4.29
C GLU A 505 -31.47 18.49 5.76
N CYS A 506 -30.97 19.57 6.33
CA CYS A 506 -30.61 19.67 7.73
C CYS A 506 -31.58 20.62 8.43
N ASP A 507 -31.92 20.30 9.67
CA ASP A 507 -32.74 21.15 10.50
C ASP A 507 -32.06 22.53 10.71
N MET A 508 -32.85 23.61 10.59
CA MET A 508 -32.35 24.99 10.62
C MET A 508 -31.71 25.34 11.97
N ASP A 509 -32.23 24.80 13.07
CA ASP A 509 -31.65 25.03 14.39
C ASP A 509 -30.33 24.28 14.53
N THR A 510 -30.25 23.04 14.05
CA THR A 510 -28.99 22.28 13.99
C THR A 510 -27.93 23.01 13.16
N ALA A 511 -28.28 23.52 11.98
CA ALA A 511 -27.37 24.30 11.13
C ALA A 511 -26.82 25.55 11.84
N ARG A 512 -27.69 26.32 12.50
CA ARG A 512 -27.28 27.49 13.31
C ARG A 512 -26.35 27.12 14.45
N HIS A 513 -26.61 26.00 15.13
CA HIS A 513 -25.72 25.54 16.21
C HIS A 513 -24.33 25.19 15.67
N VAL A 514 -24.25 24.53 14.51
CA VAL A 514 -22.96 24.24 13.85
C VAL A 514 -22.21 25.54 13.50
N GLU A 515 -22.91 26.54 12.97
CA GLU A 515 -22.32 27.87 12.70
C GLU A 515 -21.79 28.56 13.97
N GLN A 516 -22.51 28.44 15.09
CA GLN A 516 -22.06 28.99 16.37
C GLN A 516 -20.82 28.26 16.91
N LEU A 517 -20.71 26.95 16.71
CA LEU A 517 -19.57 26.16 17.17
C LEU A 517 -18.25 26.58 16.52
N VAL A 518 -18.27 27.18 15.31
CA VAL A 518 -17.07 27.71 14.66
C VAL A 518 -16.34 28.71 15.56
N VAL A 519 -17.07 29.56 16.28
CA VAL A 519 -16.51 30.56 17.21
C VAL A 519 -15.81 29.90 18.40
N PHE A 520 -16.23 28.68 18.77
CA PHE A 520 -15.65 27.89 19.86
C PHE A 520 -14.56 26.90 19.39
N GLY A 521 -14.09 27.03 18.15
CA GLY A 521 -13.08 26.12 17.57
C GLY A 521 -13.66 24.85 16.97
N GLY A 522 -14.94 24.87 16.60
CA GLY A 522 -15.57 23.84 15.76
C GLY A 522 -15.07 23.88 14.31
N PHE A 523 -15.64 23.02 13.47
CA PHE A 523 -15.24 22.89 12.06
C PHE A 523 -15.56 24.15 11.27
N THR A 524 -14.63 24.59 10.42
CA THR A 524 -14.79 25.72 9.50
C THR A 524 -15.81 25.45 8.40
N ASP A 525 -15.94 24.21 7.96
CA ASP A 525 -16.98 23.78 7.02
C ASP A 525 -18.28 23.46 7.78
N THR A 526 -19.24 24.39 7.74
CA THR A 526 -20.53 24.24 8.42
C THR A 526 -21.55 23.42 7.63
N GLN A 527 -21.29 23.16 6.34
CA GLN A 527 -22.21 22.46 5.43
C GLN A 527 -21.93 20.96 5.36
N PHE A 528 -21.00 20.44 6.16
CA PHE A 528 -20.63 19.02 6.13
C PHE A 528 -21.82 18.08 6.41
N LEU A 529 -22.82 18.54 7.19
CA LEU A 529 -24.05 17.79 7.47
C LEU A 529 -24.99 17.65 6.26
N GLU A 530 -24.83 18.47 5.22
CA GLU A 530 -25.62 18.40 3.98
C GLU A 530 -25.06 17.36 3.00
N ARG A 531 -23.92 16.74 3.31
CA ARG A 531 -23.22 15.77 2.46
C ARG A 531 -23.48 14.34 2.93
N SER A 532 -23.47 13.41 1.98
CA SER A 532 -23.51 11.98 2.26
C SER A 532 -22.18 11.49 2.86
N LEU A 533 -22.23 10.35 3.53
CA LEU A 533 -21.08 9.71 4.15
C LEU A 533 -20.00 9.38 3.11
N VAL A 534 -20.38 8.89 1.92
CA VAL A 534 -19.44 8.61 0.82
C VAL A 534 -18.75 9.88 0.35
N LYS A 535 -19.49 10.99 0.18
CA LYS A 535 -18.89 12.27 -0.23
C LYS A 535 -17.91 12.80 0.82
N GLN A 536 -18.27 12.73 2.10
CA GLN A 536 -17.38 13.16 3.18
C GLN A 536 -16.12 12.29 3.26
N PHE A 537 -16.26 10.98 3.09
CA PHE A 537 -15.13 10.05 3.06
C PHE A 537 -14.19 10.31 1.87
N ASN A 538 -14.74 10.55 0.66
CA ASN A 538 -13.91 10.86 -0.52
C ASN A 538 -13.13 12.17 -0.33
N GLN A 539 -13.73 13.20 0.28
CA GLN A 539 -13.02 14.46 0.60
C GLN A 539 -11.88 14.25 1.60
N LEU A 540 -12.08 13.40 2.60
CA LEU A 540 -11.00 13.00 3.53
C LEU A 540 -9.88 12.29 2.77
N GLU A 541 -10.22 11.33 1.90
CA GLU A 541 -9.25 10.57 1.13
C GLU A 541 -8.40 11.48 0.22
N ASP A 542 -9.02 12.42 -0.48
CA ASP A 542 -8.31 13.38 -1.33
C ASP A 542 -7.40 14.31 -0.51
N SER A 543 -7.88 14.75 0.66
CA SER A 543 -7.08 15.58 1.57
C SER A 543 -5.86 14.80 2.13
N LEU A 544 -6.03 13.51 2.45
CA LEU A 544 -4.95 12.63 2.89
C LEU A 544 -3.90 12.44 1.79
N LYS A 545 -4.35 12.24 0.54
CA LYS A 545 -3.45 12.13 -0.63
C LYS A 545 -2.63 13.41 -0.81
N GLU A 546 -3.25 14.59 -0.71
CA GLU A 546 -2.54 15.86 -0.81
C GLU A 546 -1.52 16.03 0.34
N ALA A 547 -1.91 15.71 1.58
CA ALA A 547 -1.04 15.82 2.74
C ALA A 547 0.20 14.92 2.66
N PHE A 548 0.05 13.66 2.22
CA PHE A 548 1.16 12.73 2.10
C PHE A 548 1.97 12.87 0.79
N LEU A 549 1.45 13.60 -0.21
CA LEU A 549 2.20 13.95 -1.41
C LEU A 549 3.29 15.01 -1.13
N MET A 550 3.09 15.87 -0.13
CA MET A 550 4.08 16.91 0.21
C MET A 550 5.41 16.33 0.70
N PRO A 551 5.45 15.34 1.62
CA PRO A 551 6.68 14.64 1.94
C PRO A 551 7.33 13.99 0.72
N PHE A 552 6.53 13.34 -0.12
CA PHE A 552 7.00 12.70 -1.33
C PHE A 552 7.74 13.66 -2.27
N THR A 553 7.17 14.83 -2.53
CA THR A 553 7.77 15.85 -3.42
C THR A 553 8.98 16.53 -2.79
N THR A 554 8.90 16.84 -1.48
CA THR A 554 9.98 17.51 -0.75
C THR A 554 11.24 16.65 -0.70
N ILE A 555 11.10 15.36 -0.37
CA ILE A 555 12.24 14.44 -0.27
C ILE A 555 12.83 14.17 -1.66
N SER A 556 11.98 14.04 -2.69
CA SER A 556 12.44 13.90 -4.07
C SER A 556 13.30 15.09 -4.52
N SER A 557 12.99 16.30 -4.05
CA SER A 557 13.76 17.51 -4.39
C SER A 557 15.08 17.65 -3.63
N GLN A 558 15.29 16.90 -2.55
CA GLN A 558 16.51 16.96 -1.74
C GLN A 558 17.59 15.98 -2.20
N ILE A 559 17.26 15.04 -3.09
CA ILE A 559 18.22 14.06 -3.60
C ILE A 559 18.90 14.64 -4.84
N HIS A 560 20.22 14.81 -4.76
CA HIS A 560 21.02 15.43 -5.81
C HIS A 560 22.10 14.47 -6.32
N CYS A 561 22.54 14.66 -7.57
CA CYS A 561 23.67 13.93 -8.11
C CYS A 561 24.98 14.52 -7.60
N GLN A 562 25.76 13.72 -6.87
CA GLN A 562 27.10 14.09 -6.39
C GLN A 562 28.17 13.84 -7.46
N GLY A 563 28.00 12.80 -8.29
CA GLY A 563 29.00 12.43 -9.28
C GLY A 563 28.47 11.51 -10.36
N LEU A 564 29.11 11.59 -11.54
CA LEU A 564 28.88 10.74 -12.69
C LEU A 564 30.22 10.15 -13.14
N LEU A 565 30.23 8.83 -13.34
CA LEU A 565 31.34 8.11 -13.92
C LEU A 565 30.87 7.35 -15.17
N PRO A 566 31.23 7.79 -16.39
CA PRO A 566 30.99 7.00 -17.60
C PRO A 566 31.88 5.76 -17.58
N LEU A 567 31.29 4.56 -17.71
CA LEU A 567 32.02 3.30 -17.61
C LEU A 567 32.55 2.84 -18.96
N TYR A 568 31.66 2.64 -19.93
CA TYR A 568 32.04 2.29 -21.30
C TYR A 568 30.97 2.72 -22.31
N PRO A 569 31.37 3.09 -23.54
CA PRO A 569 30.42 3.39 -24.61
C PRO A 569 29.79 2.12 -25.19
N VAL A 570 28.54 2.22 -25.62
CA VAL A 570 27.79 1.14 -26.28
C VAL A 570 27.58 1.57 -27.73
N THR A 571 28.02 0.76 -28.68
CA THR A 571 27.75 0.99 -30.11
C THR A 571 26.27 0.70 -30.41
N SER A 572 25.67 1.53 -31.27
CA SER A 572 24.22 1.59 -31.55
C SER A 572 23.55 0.26 -31.94
N ASP A 573 24.34 -0.76 -32.31
CA ASP A 573 23.84 -2.06 -32.77
C ASP A 573 23.48 -3.03 -31.61
N THR A 574 23.75 -2.67 -30.35
CA THR A 574 23.58 -3.57 -29.18
C THR A 574 22.51 -3.13 -28.16
N PHE A 575 21.60 -2.22 -28.53
CA PHE A 575 20.44 -1.90 -27.68
C PHE A 575 19.47 -3.09 -27.46
N SER A 576 19.68 -4.23 -28.14
CA SER A 576 18.92 -5.46 -27.94
C SER A 576 19.41 -6.28 -26.75
N SER A 577 18.80 -6.03 -25.59
CA SER A 577 18.44 -7.01 -24.55
C SER A 577 19.51 -7.81 -23.78
N THR A 578 20.80 -7.75 -24.11
CA THR A 578 21.81 -8.46 -23.29
C THR A 578 22.21 -7.61 -22.09
N CYS A 579 21.52 -7.82 -20.97
CA CYS A 579 21.87 -7.23 -19.69
C CYS A 579 23.28 -7.71 -19.31
N THR A 580 24.28 -6.83 -19.40
CA THR A 580 25.64 -7.17 -18.95
C THR A 580 25.61 -7.48 -17.46
N PRO A 581 26.29 -8.55 -17.00
CA PRO A 581 26.30 -8.87 -15.58
C PRO A 581 26.96 -7.71 -14.81
N THR A 582 26.25 -7.22 -13.81
CA THR A 582 26.69 -6.12 -12.95
C THR A 582 26.33 -6.44 -11.50
N SER A 583 27.23 -6.15 -10.59
CA SER A 583 27.02 -6.27 -9.15
C SER A 583 27.40 -4.98 -8.45
N ILE A 584 26.66 -4.64 -7.41
CA ILE A 584 26.99 -3.54 -6.51
C ILE A 584 26.85 -4.10 -5.10
N SER A 585 27.91 -4.04 -4.33
CA SER A 585 27.91 -4.51 -2.93
C SER A 585 28.66 -3.53 -2.03
N PHE A 586 28.34 -3.63 -0.74
CA PHE A 586 28.89 -2.77 0.31
C PHE A 586 29.59 -3.65 1.34
N TYR A 587 30.89 -3.43 1.54
CA TYR A 587 31.65 -4.13 2.56
C TYR A 587 32.14 -3.18 3.63
N LYS A 588 32.25 -3.72 4.84
CA LYS A 588 32.91 -3.07 5.96
C LYS A 588 34.40 -3.35 5.85
N ASP A 589 35.25 -2.33 5.89
CA ASP A 589 36.69 -2.53 5.94
C ASP A 589 37.07 -3.15 7.30
N GLU A 590 37.69 -4.34 7.29
CA GLU A 590 38.14 -5.03 8.52
C GLU A 590 39.48 -4.49 9.08
N ASP A 591 40.16 -3.60 8.35
CA ASP A 591 41.57 -3.24 8.61
C ASP A 591 41.79 -2.11 9.64
N SER A 592 40.76 -1.58 10.30
CA SER A 592 40.94 -0.53 11.33
C SER A 592 41.23 -1.13 12.73
N GLN A 593 42.42 -1.71 12.93
CA GLN A 593 42.93 -2.13 14.25
C GLN A 593 43.42 -0.95 15.13
N HIS A 594 43.07 0.30 14.81
CA HIS A 594 43.34 1.46 15.66
C HIS A 594 42.04 2.04 16.20
N GLU A 595 41.95 2.11 17.53
CA GLU A 595 40.75 2.35 18.36
C GLU A 595 40.06 3.72 18.19
N ASP A 596 40.30 4.53 17.16
CA ASP A 596 39.74 5.90 17.10
C ASP A 596 39.43 6.50 15.71
N SER A 597 39.24 5.71 14.64
CA SER A 597 38.77 6.26 13.35
C SER A 597 37.47 5.62 12.86
N SER A 598 36.54 6.47 12.43
CA SER A 598 35.26 6.15 11.80
C SER A 598 35.32 4.88 10.94
N HIS A 599 34.46 3.90 11.24
CA HIS A 599 34.32 2.69 10.43
C HIS A 599 33.93 3.07 8.99
N ASN A 600 34.88 2.96 8.06
CA ASN A 600 34.63 3.26 6.65
C ASN A 600 33.97 2.05 5.98
N TRP A 601 32.85 2.33 5.32
CA TRP A 601 32.27 1.40 4.35
C TRP A 601 32.87 1.68 2.99
N THR A 602 33.15 0.59 2.27
CA THR A 602 33.68 0.64 0.92
C THR A 602 32.63 0.12 -0.04
N ASP A 603 32.34 0.93 -1.07
CA ASP A 603 31.43 0.57 -2.14
C ASP A 603 32.22 -0.18 -3.23
N TYR A 604 31.72 -1.34 -3.64
CA TYR A 604 32.26 -2.09 -4.76
C TYR A 604 31.24 -2.16 -5.89
N VAL A 605 31.65 -1.71 -7.08
CA VAL A 605 30.86 -1.80 -8.31
C VAL A 605 31.61 -2.69 -9.29
N CYS A 606 31.03 -3.84 -9.61
CA CYS A 606 31.56 -4.80 -10.57
C CYS A 606 30.71 -4.83 -11.84
N PHE A 607 31.36 -4.82 -13.00
CA PHE A 607 30.68 -4.92 -14.29
C PHE A 607 31.54 -5.63 -15.32
N LYS A 608 30.91 -6.47 -16.16
CA LYS A 608 31.55 -7.01 -17.36
C LYS A 608 31.58 -5.92 -18.44
N ILE A 609 32.74 -5.73 -19.04
CA ILE A 609 32.91 -4.82 -20.18
C ILE A 609 32.63 -5.62 -21.45
N PRO A 610 31.69 -5.18 -22.31
CA PRO A 610 31.45 -5.83 -23.61
C PRO A 610 32.70 -5.81 -24.48
N ASP A 611 32.99 -6.93 -25.13
CA ASP A 611 34.14 -7.04 -26.01
C ASP A 611 34.07 -5.98 -27.13
N GLY A 612 35.14 -5.20 -27.28
CA GLY A 612 35.24 -4.15 -28.29
C GLY A 612 34.78 -2.75 -27.85
N SER A 613 34.23 -2.56 -26.65
CA SER A 613 33.88 -1.20 -26.18
C SER A 613 35.10 -0.38 -25.73
N LEU A 614 36.14 -1.05 -25.20
CA LEU A 614 37.40 -0.44 -24.74
C LEU A 614 38.65 -1.02 -25.44
N ASN A 615 38.48 -1.67 -26.60
CA ASN A 615 39.53 -2.43 -27.31
C ASN A 615 40.17 -3.60 -26.51
N GLU A 616 39.62 -3.95 -25.35
CA GLU A 616 40.02 -5.12 -24.56
C GLU A 616 38.94 -6.22 -24.65
N ARG A 617 39.32 -7.47 -24.37
CA ARG A 617 38.43 -8.64 -24.39
C ARG A 617 38.39 -9.28 -23.01
N ASN A 618 37.24 -9.84 -22.63
CA ASN A 618 37.10 -10.61 -21.38
C ASN A 618 37.54 -9.87 -20.10
N CYS A 619 37.26 -8.57 -20.02
CA CYS A 619 37.59 -7.74 -18.86
C CYS A 619 36.39 -7.54 -17.91
N ILE A 620 36.65 -7.65 -16.61
CA ILE A 620 35.74 -7.27 -15.53
C ILE A 620 36.30 -6.01 -14.87
N GLY A 621 35.52 -4.93 -14.89
CA GLY A 621 35.84 -3.72 -14.15
C GLY A 621 35.35 -3.83 -12.72
N VAL A 622 36.23 -3.56 -11.76
CA VAL A 622 35.89 -3.41 -10.35
C VAL A 622 36.27 -2.02 -9.90
N ILE A 623 35.27 -1.26 -9.46
CA ILE A 623 35.46 0.07 -8.90
C ILE A 623 35.29 -0.03 -7.39
N LYS A 624 36.28 0.47 -6.67
CA LYS A 624 36.29 0.63 -5.23
C LYS A 624 36.21 2.11 -4.90
N ASP A 625 35.15 2.49 -4.20
CA ASP A 625 34.98 3.84 -3.66
C ASP A 625 35.01 3.79 -2.12
N SER A 626 36.06 4.35 -1.52
CA SER A 626 36.19 4.47 -0.07
C SER A 626 35.35 5.66 0.40
N GLY A 627 34.22 5.40 1.07
CA GLY A 627 33.07 6.29 1.27
C GLY A 627 33.26 7.59 2.08
N ASN A 628 34.39 8.29 2.01
CA ASN A 628 34.58 9.59 2.66
C ASN A 628 34.17 10.75 1.73
N CYS A 629 32.86 10.95 1.56
CA CYS A 629 32.31 12.10 0.84
C CYS A 629 31.54 13.03 1.79
N CYS A 630 32.14 13.41 2.92
CA CYS A 630 31.58 14.43 3.83
C CYS A 630 32.28 15.79 3.74
N THR A 631 33.29 15.97 2.90
CA THR A 631 33.94 17.28 2.72
C THR A 631 34.23 17.55 1.25
N ALA A 632 33.72 18.67 0.74
CA ALA A 632 33.90 19.17 -0.63
C ALA A 632 35.36 19.57 -0.98
N LEU A 633 36.36 19.03 -0.28
CA LEU A 633 37.75 19.49 -0.31
C LEU A 633 38.79 18.38 -0.46
N SER A 634 38.40 17.10 -0.48
CA SER A 634 39.32 16.01 -0.78
C SER A 634 38.84 15.25 -2.00
N THR A 635 39.63 15.29 -3.07
CA THR A 635 39.54 14.34 -4.18
C THR A 635 39.50 12.93 -3.60
N SER A 636 38.32 12.28 -3.62
CA SER A 636 38.20 10.88 -3.26
C SER A 636 39.08 10.06 -4.21
N SER A 637 39.88 9.16 -3.64
CA SER A 637 40.67 8.20 -4.42
C SER A 637 39.74 7.09 -4.91
N LEU A 638 38.91 7.41 -5.91
CA LEU A 638 38.16 6.41 -6.65
C LEU A 638 39.20 5.48 -7.29
N SER A 639 39.29 4.25 -6.78
CA SER A 639 40.31 3.29 -7.18
C SER A 639 39.63 2.17 -7.94
N GLY A 640 40.04 1.92 -9.18
CA GLY A 640 39.49 0.85 -9.99
C GLY A 640 40.58 -0.11 -10.42
N PHE A 641 40.24 -1.38 -10.56
CA PHE A 641 41.10 -2.36 -11.20
C PHE A 641 40.31 -3.15 -12.24
N LEU A 642 41.00 -3.51 -13.32
CA LEU A 642 40.49 -4.36 -14.39
C LEU A 642 41.03 -5.77 -14.18
N LEU A 643 40.12 -6.73 -14.09
CA LEU A 643 40.44 -8.15 -14.05
C LEU A 643 40.30 -8.73 -15.46
N HIS A 644 41.40 -9.24 -16.00
CA HIS A 644 41.39 -9.93 -17.30
C HIS A 644 41.17 -11.42 -17.07
N MET A 645 40.10 -11.98 -17.64
CA MET A 645 39.88 -13.42 -17.60
C MET A 645 40.62 -14.11 -18.76
N PRO A 646 41.07 -15.37 -18.60
CA PRO A 646 41.64 -16.11 -19.72
C PRO A 646 40.62 -16.29 -20.84
N ASP A 647 41.05 -16.25 -22.11
CA ASP A 647 40.18 -16.32 -23.30
C ASP A 647 39.31 -17.60 -23.39
N GLU A 648 39.67 -18.64 -22.62
CA GLU A 648 38.94 -19.91 -22.54
C GLU A 648 37.67 -19.83 -21.68
N TYR A 649 37.52 -18.78 -20.88
CA TYR A 649 36.42 -18.61 -19.94
C TYR A 649 35.60 -17.38 -20.30
N GLU A 650 34.27 -17.51 -20.24
CA GLU A 650 33.35 -16.39 -20.38
C GLU A 650 32.62 -16.15 -19.05
N CYS A 651 32.55 -14.87 -18.65
CA CYS A 651 31.80 -14.47 -17.48
C CYS A 651 30.30 -14.44 -17.83
N VAL A 652 29.54 -15.35 -17.22
CA VAL A 652 28.09 -15.46 -17.39
C VAL A 652 27.33 -14.62 -16.37
N ASP A 653 27.80 -14.61 -15.12
CA ASP A 653 27.19 -13.85 -14.02
C ASP A 653 28.24 -13.30 -13.06
N LEU A 654 27.90 -12.22 -12.35
CA LEU A 654 28.73 -11.54 -11.37
C LEU A 654 27.89 -11.23 -10.13
N SER A 655 28.29 -11.79 -9.01
CA SER A 655 27.76 -11.46 -7.69
C SER A 655 28.94 -11.30 -6.72
N LEU A 656 28.80 -10.40 -5.75
CA LEU A 656 29.79 -10.11 -4.73
C LEU A 656 29.18 -10.39 -3.35
#